data_AF-A0A2D8UFZ3-F1
#
_entry.id   AF-A0A2D8UFZ3-F1
#
_cell.length_a   1.000
_cell.length_b   1.000
_cell.length_c   1.000
_cell.angle_alpha   90.00
_cell.angle_beta   90.00
_cell.angle_gamma   90.00
#
_symmetry.space_group_name_H-M   'P 1'
#
loop_
_entity.id
_entity.type
_entity.pdbx_description
1 polymer ?
#
loop_
_entity_poly.entity_id
_entity_poly.type
_entity_poly.pdbx_seq_one_letter_code
_entity_poly.pdbx_strand_id
1 'polypeptide(L)'
;MIEMETDIPESSQSYILDENTSESSVNFVILDNHPQHECLNLELNRFVDVFGIYVVSHDSIPDEYILHTAKILAEYIDNDIDGVPDDMNVLTQLLERNYVMPVWTEILEEKTRENVRTYCEDDIGFAAVMYYERDKWPLNGMIYDGVWDNNLEEVWHTLSKGWYAAYPEYFGVGYYGSSSRSVLAHSMDLARGGRFKEIPDKYPDDAWYSYYDPTCSYECQQGEYFYWALMANIGALDPVYTDKCESSEDEWRICTQDELLKIDRSVYDLLNDERFKLPKNIPQGNYPSGESKSSNSVGDSDEVDSLINFEWMTDSVVTYEESAFINNLRVLEDKLDPEAYLDLVSSSWISDPIKDDEYMLLYYLHELWGIGLTSMVNQIIQMPFIQQSYEPHDALALRTLYRLNINFPVIYTDIIDSDWFQDGVNDDESILLQVLGTNSEPLNSEDLKYFVVNHEISTSNVNLPIGGLRSISFIQSGYSKKNLDVVDQVHEAVAEIESFMNIPFPKEEIIMLFANKDQVPDRINWIGINFGDHMVMLPTLAKGKDENTTVVHEVAHYYWNANNAPLWFREGMADFLATYVRDKLGRETFAERFAFSSGATSLEKGIQGCNSLGVKTIKKLVDLLNQDGYAIHSESKLFLCNYYLGEWLLTQIYDLLGPDDFADVIGALYSTDTLLDDNVIYEAFLGKTTDTNRTQFKELYESLYGEL
;
A
#
# COMPACT_ATOMS: atom_id res chain seq x y z
N MET A 1 48.27 42.09 -49.76
CA MET A 1 48.65 43.21 -48.87
C MET A 1 47.37 43.69 -48.22
N ILE A 2 47.36 43.60 -46.88
CA ILE A 2 46.52 44.36 -45.95
C ILE A 2 45.07 43.86 -45.78
N GLU A 3 44.89 43.12 -44.69
CA GLU A 3 43.90 43.23 -43.59
C GLU A 3 42.61 44.06 -43.80
N MET A 4 41.48 43.49 -43.35
CA MET A 4 40.71 44.06 -42.24
C MET A 4 39.75 43.00 -41.63
N GLU A 5 39.72 43.02 -40.30
CA GLU A 5 39.05 42.15 -39.33
C GLU A 5 37.52 42.24 -39.35
N THR A 6 36.87 41.19 -38.86
CA THR A 6 35.74 41.30 -37.94
C THR A 6 35.88 40.23 -36.87
N ASP A 7 36.10 40.68 -35.63
CA ASP A 7 36.05 39.91 -34.38
C ASP A 7 34.70 39.21 -34.18
N ILE A 8 34.74 37.95 -33.75
CA ILE A 8 33.68 37.29 -32.99
C ILE A 8 34.37 36.71 -31.73
N PRO A 9 33.95 37.04 -30.50
CA PRO A 9 34.56 36.51 -29.30
C PRO A 9 34.19 35.04 -29.09
N GLU A 10 35.20 34.22 -28.78
CA GLU A 10 35.06 32.87 -28.23
C GLU A 10 34.39 32.92 -26.85
N SER A 11 33.27 32.22 -26.68
CA SER A 11 32.93 31.55 -25.42
C SER A 11 31.95 30.39 -25.67
N SER A 12 32.42 29.31 -26.30
CA SER A 12 31.81 28.00 -26.12
C SER A 12 32.53 27.33 -24.95
N GLN A 13 32.08 27.57 -23.72
CA GLN A 13 32.42 26.67 -22.63
C GLN A 13 31.59 25.40 -22.83
N SER A 14 32.23 24.39 -23.38
CA SER A 14 31.77 23.01 -23.31
C SER A 14 31.61 22.62 -21.84
N TYR A 15 30.43 22.17 -21.45
CA TYR A 15 30.24 21.41 -20.21
C TYR A 15 31.04 20.12 -20.34
N ILE A 16 32.26 20.12 -19.78
CA ILE A 16 32.95 18.90 -19.41
C ILE A 16 32.61 18.72 -17.93
N LEU A 17 31.68 17.83 -17.63
CA LEU A 17 31.55 17.27 -16.30
C LEU A 17 32.80 16.41 -16.08
N ASP A 18 33.61 16.76 -15.07
CA ASP A 18 34.72 15.92 -14.61
C ASP A 18 34.16 14.55 -14.22
N GLU A 19 34.68 13.45 -14.80
CA GLU A 19 34.33 12.05 -14.47
C GLU A 19 34.84 11.62 -13.07
N ASN A 20 34.73 12.48 -12.05
CA ASN A 20 35.22 12.19 -10.70
C ASN A 20 34.44 12.93 -9.59
N THR A 21 33.11 12.97 -9.68
CA THR A 21 32.24 13.43 -8.59
C THR A 21 31.36 12.28 -8.10
N SER A 22 31.84 11.55 -7.11
CA SER A 22 30.93 10.90 -6.16
C SER A 22 30.38 11.99 -5.22
N GLU A 23 29.08 11.96 -4.96
CA GLU A 23 28.29 12.84 -4.08
C GLU A 23 27.83 14.18 -4.69
N SER A 24 26.72 14.14 -5.46
CA SER A 24 25.83 15.31 -5.65
C SER A 24 24.67 15.24 -4.65
N SER A 25 24.92 15.56 -3.39
CA SER A 25 23.83 15.65 -2.41
C SER A 25 23.09 17.00 -2.59
N VAL A 26 21.77 16.94 -2.83
CA VAL A 26 20.94 18.15 -2.97
C VAL A 26 20.85 18.85 -1.61
N ASN A 27 21.24 20.12 -1.59
CA ASN A 27 21.14 20.96 -0.41
C ASN A 27 20.00 21.95 -0.60
N PHE A 28 18.89 21.74 0.11
CA PHE A 28 17.68 22.57 0.06
C PHE A 28 17.87 23.96 0.71
N VAL A 29 18.90 24.67 0.28
CA VAL A 29 19.24 26.01 0.74
C VAL A 29 18.46 27.02 -0.10
N ILE A 30 17.74 27.89 0.59
CA ILE A 30 17.04 29.00 -0.03
C ILE A 30 18.03 30.14 -0.29
N LEU A 31 18.18 30.48 -1.57
CA LEU A 31 18.99 31.62 -2.02
C LEU A 31 18.09 32.84 -2.23
N ASP A 32 18.63 34.02 -1.92
CA ASP A 32 17.93 35.29 -2.16
C ASP A 32 18.01 35.77 -3.63
N ASN A 33 18.89 35.18 -4.44
CA ASN A 33 19.08 35.53 -5.85
C ASN A 33 19.39 34.28 -6.68
N HIS A 34 18.80 34.18 -7.86
CA HIS A 34 19.15 33.18 -8.86
C HIS A 34 20.56 33.43 -9.39
N PRO A 35 21.47 32.44 -9.37
CA PRO A 35 22.88 32.65 -9.68
C PRO A 35 23.15 32.88 -11.18
N GLN A 36 22.35 32.30 -12.06
CA GLN A 36 22.58 32.32 -13.52
C GLN A 36 21.63 33.23 -14.31
N HIS A 37 20.39 33.41 -13.88
CA HIS A 37 19.37 34.21 -14.57
C HIS A 37 18.98 35.45 -13.76
N GLU A 38 19.75 36.54 -13.90
CA GLU A 38 19.53 37.80 -13.14
C GLU A 38 18.11 38.39 -13.33
N CYS A 39 17.46 38.11 -14.47
CA CYS A 39 16.12 38.63 -14.75
C CYS A 39 15.02 38.01 -13.88
N LEU A 40 15.23 36.84 -13.27
CA LEU A 40 14.31 36.31 -12.25
C LEU A 40 14.35 37.14 -10.96
N ASN A 41 15.48 37.77 -10.64
CA ASN A 41 15.68 38.53 -9.40
C ASN A 41 14.94 39.88 -9.38
N LEU A 42 14.20 40.22 -10.45
CA LEU A 42 13.42 41.45 -10.53
C LEU A 42 12.18 41.41 -9.61
N GLU A 43 11.52 40.26 -9.53
CA GLU A 43 10.29 40.06 -8.74
C GLU A 43 10.39 38.88 -7.78
N LEU A 44 11.40 38.00 -7.93
CA LEU A 44 11.58 36.79 -7.12
C LEU A 44 12.84 36.91 -6.25
N ASN A 45 12.77 36.37 -5.04
CA ASN A 45 13.87 36.44 -4.06
C ASN A 45 13.97 35.18 -3.18
N ARG A 46 13.39 34.07 -3.63
CA ARG A 46 13.52 32.76 -2.99
C ARG A 46 13.80 31.73 -4.08
N PHE A 47 14.95 31.06 -3.99
CA PHE A 47 15.40 30.12 -5.01
C PHE A 47 16.00 28.86 -4.36
N VAL A 48 15.59 27.67 -4.79
CA VAL A 48 16.15 26.39 -4.31
C VAL A 48 16.63 25.59 -5.51
N ASP A 49 17.89 25.17 -5.52
CA ASP A 49 18.48 24.36 -6.59
C ASP A 49 18.21 22.88 -6.34
N VAL A 50 17.61 22.20 -7.31
CA VAL A 50 17.37 20.76 -7.32
C VAL A 50 17.93 20.18 -8.61
N PHE A 51 19.12 19.59 -8.54
CA PHE A 51 19.84 19.03 -9.70
C PHE A 51 19.99 20.02 -10.89
N GLY A 52 20.08 21.32 -10.61
CA GLY A 52 20.17 22.39 -11.60
C GLY A 52 18.83 22.99 -12.03
N ILE A 53 17.69 22.37 -11.65
CA ILE A 53 16.35 22.93 -11.85
C ILE A 53 16.00 23.74 -10.61
N TYR A 54 15.69 25.03 -10.79
CA TYR A 54 15.40 25.91 -9.68
C TYR A 54 13.91 25.94 -9.36
N VAL A 55 13.56 25.75 -8.08
CA VAL A 55 12.28 26.23 -7.55
C VAL A 55 12.39 27.74 -7.39
N VAL A 56 11.49 28.50 -8.02
CA VAL A 56 11.56 29.97 -8.10
C VAL A 56 10.34 30.60 -7.42
N SER A 57 10.57 31.48 -6.43
CA SER A 57 9.51 32.01 -5.58
C SER A 57 9.87 33.38 -4.94
N HIS A 58 9.03 33.86 -4.02
CA HIS A 58 9.15 35.13 -3.31
C HIS A 58 8.86 34.94 -1.81
N ASP A 59 9.48 35.75 -0.95
CA ASP A 59 9.41 35.71 0.51
C ASP A 59 8.02 35.96 1.12
N SER A 60 7.03 36.28 0.27
CA SER A 60 5.62 36.35 0.65
C SER A 60 4.99 34.98 0.85
N ILE A 61 5.64 33.91 0.36
CA ILE A 61 5.22 32.52 0.55
C ILE A 61 6.11 31.91 1.64
N PRO A 62 5.56 31.20 2.64
CA PRO A 62 6.38 30.59 3.67
C PRO A 62 7.34 29.55 3.09
N ASP A 63 8.57 29.55 3.60
CA ASP A 63 9.68 28.71 3.10
C ASP A 63 9.35 27.21 3.06
N GLU A 64 8.54 26.70 3.99
CA GLU A 64 8.12 25.30 4.06
C GLU A 64 7.39 24.81 2.79
N TYR A 65 6.60 25.65 2.13
CA TYR A 65 5.92 25.31 0.86
C TYR A 65 6.91 25.25 -0.30
N ILE A 66 7.86 26.18 -0.32
CA ILE A 66 8.94 26.24 -1.32
C ILE A 66 9.83 24.99 -1.21
N LEU A 67 10.18 24.63 0.04
CA LEU A 67 10.98 23.45 0.34
C LEU A 67 10.24 22.15 0.06
N HIS A 68 8.91 22.09 0.30
CA HIS A 68 8.09 20.94 -0.04
C HIS A 68 8.10 20.67 -1.55
N THR A 69 7.85 21.69 -2.38
CA THR A 69 7.97 21.55 -3.85
C THR A 69 9.38 21.14 -4.27
N ALA A 70 10.42 21.67 -3.63
CA ALA A 70 11.81 21.30 -3.95
C ALA A 70 12.10 19.83 -3.66
N LYS A 71 11.58 19.28 -2.56
CA LYS A 71 11.74 17.86 -2.22
C LYS A 71 10.93 16.94 -3.12
N ILE A 72 9.69 17.30 -3.45
CA ILE A 72 8.88 16.56 -4.45
C ILE A 72 9.59 16.55 -5.80
N LEU A 73 10.16 17.69 -6.23
CA LEU A 73 10.96 17.79 -7.45
C LEU A 73 12.17 16.86 -7.41
N ALA A 74 12.86 16.75 -6.26
CA ALA A 74 13.99 15.86 -6.10
C ALA A 74 13.57 14.38 -6.19
N GLU A 75 12.49 13.97 -5.50
CA GLU A 75 11.94 12.60 -5.52
C GLU A 75 11.41 12.16 -6.88
N TYR A 76 11.06 13.09 -7.76
CA TYR A 76 10.74 12.76 -9.15
C TYR A 76 11.98 12.58 -10.04
N ILE A 77 13.05 13.34 -9.78
CA ILE A 77 14.28 13.31 -10.58
C ILE A 77 15.16 12.12 -10.17
N ASP A 78 15.16 11.79 -8.88
CA ASP A 78 15.87 10.70 -8.22
C ASP A 78 14.86 9.96 -7.33
N ASN A 79 14.14 9.02 -7.93
CA ASN A 79 12.99 8.34 -7.33
C ASN A 79 13.40 7.14 -6.46
N ASP A 80 14.63 6.64 -6.61
CA ASP A 80 15.23 5.65 -5.71
C ASP A 80 16.07 6.28 -4.57
N ILE A 81 16.24 7.61 -4.61
CA ILE A 81 16.83 8.44 -3.55
C ILE A 81 18.31 8.08 -3.33
N ASP A 82 19.02 7.73 -4.41
CA ASP A 82 20.44 7.37 -4.37
C ASP A 82 21.38 8.58 -4.47
N GLY A 83 20.81 9.79 -4.68
CA GLY A 83 21.52 11.04 -4.86
C GLY A 83 21.90 11.34 -6.32
N VAL A 84 21.47 10.51 -7.27
CA VAL A 84 21.77 10.62 -8.70
C VAL A 84 20.46 10.66 -9.49
N PRO A 85 20.32 11.58 -10.46
CA PRO A 85 19.14 11.60 -11.32
C PRO A 85 18.95 10.28 -12.11
N ASP A 86 17.74 9.73 -12.06
CA ASP A 86 17.34 8.46 -12.68
C ASP A 86 17.56 8.45 -14.20
N ASP A 87 17.17 9.54 -14.87
CA ASP A 87 17.34 9.73 -16.31
C ASP A 87 18.08 11.03 -16.63
N MET A 88 19.40 10.91 -16.78
CA MET A 88 20.25 12.04 -17.16
C MET A 88 19.91 12.66 -18.53
N ASN A 89 19.31 11.91 -19.47
CA ASN A 89 18.92 12.49 -20.77
C ASN A 89 17.72 13.43 -20.59
N VAL A 90 16.76 13.03 -19.77
CA VAL A 90 15.58 13.83 -19.40
C VAL A 90 16.02 15.10 -18.66
N LEU A 91 16.86 14.95 -17.64
CA LEU A 91 17.38 16.10 -16.89
C LEU A 91 18.16 17.06 -17.82
N THR A 92 19.03 16.53 -18.68
CA THR A 92 19.78 17.36 -19.65
C THR A 92 18.84 18.17 -20.54
N GLN A 93 17.75 17.58 -21.05
CA GLN A 93 16.79 18.31 -21.88
C GLN A 93 16.08 19.46 -21.13
N LEU A 94 15.84 19.29 -19.83
CA LEU A 94 15.25 20.32 -18.98
C LEU A 94 16.25 21.45 -18.71
N LEU A 95 17.49 21.11 -18.38
CA LEU A 95 18.57 22.06 -18.10
C LEU A 95 18.95 22.88 -19.35
N GLU A 96 19.10 22.24 -20.52
CA GLU A 96 19.44 22.94 -21.78
C GLU A 96 18.36 23.94 -22.23
N ARG A 97 17.15 23.83 -21.67
CA ARG A 97 16.01 24.71 -21.93
C ARG A 97 15.67 25.60 -20.74
N ASN A 98 16.55 25.62 -19.73
CA ASN A 98 16.44 26.41 -18.50
C ASN A 98 15.05 26.27 -17.85
N TYR A 99 14.56 25.04 -17.70
CA TYR A 99 13.31 24.80 -17.01
C TYR A 99 13.43 25.15 -15.51
N VAL A 100 12.39 25.77 -14.97
CA VAL A 100 12.23 26.11 -13.54
C VAL A 100 10.88 25.62 -13.04
N MET A 101 10.75 25.49 -11.71
CA MET A 101 9.51 25.14 -11.03
C MET A 101 8.96 26.34 -10.22
N PRO A 102 7.93 27.04 -10.71
CA PRO A 102 7.33 28.17 -10.01
C PRO A 102 6.47 27.77 -8.80
N VAL A 103 6.67 28.46 -7.67
CA VAL A 103 5.75 28.45 -6.52
C VAL A 103 5.32 29.88 -6.24
N TRP A 104 4.11 30.26 -6.66
CA TRP A 104 3.66 31.66 -6.68
C TRP A 104 2.27 31.87 -6.06
N THR A 105 1.88 33.12 -5.88
CA THR A 105 0.46 33.51 -5.80
C THR A 105 0.01 33.99 -7.17
N GLU A 106 -1.30 34.05 -7.44
CA GLU A 106 -1.81 34.57 -8.72
C GLU A 106 -1.34 36.02 -9.00
N ILE A 107 -1.29 36.84 -7.94
CA ILE A 107 -0.79 38.23 -8.03
C ILE A 107 0.71 38.25 -8.35
N LEU A 108 1.49 37.35 -7.75
CA LEU A 108 2.93 37.27 -8.02
C LEU A 108 3.20 36.79 -9.44
N GLU A 109 2.42 35.84 -9.95
CA GLU A 109 2.51 35.41 -11.35
C GLU A 109 2.24 36.57 -12.30
N GLU A 110 1.15 37.32 -12.11
CA GLU A 110 0.81 38.47 -12.96
C GLU A 110 1.97 39.48 -12.98
N LYS A 111 2.51 39.85 -11.80
CA LYS A 111 3.65 40.77 -11.68
C LYS A 111 4.93 40.22 -12.31
N THR A 112 5.22 38.94 -12.08
CA THR A 112 6.40 38.29 -12.65
C THR A 112 6.29 38.30 -14.17
N ARG A 113 5.16 37.87 -14.73
CA ARG A 113 4.91 37.91 -16.19
C ARG A 113 4.88 39.32 -16.78
N GLU A 114 4.51 40.35 -16.03
CA GLU A 114 4.57 41.74 -16.52
C GLU A 114 6.00 42.29 -16.58
N ASN A 115 6.82 41.98 -15.57
CA ASN A 115 8.16 42.55 -15.40
C ASN A 115 9.27 41.75 -16.12
N VAL A 116 9.02 40.47 -16.39
CA VAL A 116 9.96 39.53 -17.03
C VAL A 116 9.89 39.58 -18.57
N ARG A 117 8.97 40.39 -19.13
CA ARG A 117 8.76 40.62 -20.58
C ARG A 117 10.00 41.17 -21.28
N THR A 118 10.86 40.27 -21.74
CA THR A 118 11.35 40.14 -23.13
C THR A 118 12.60 39.26 -23.19
N TYR A 119 13.50 39.33 -22.20
CA TYR A 119 14.75 38.56 -22.22
C TYR A 119 14.65 37.21 -21.48
N CYS A 120 13.91 37.17 -20.35
CA CYS A 120 13.75 35.93 -19.57
C CYS A 120 12.64 35.02 -20.12
N GLU A 121 11.55 35.58 -20.66
CA GLU A 121 10.46 34.76 -21.25
C GLU A 121 10.93 33.89 -22.43
N ASP A 122 11.94 34.35 -23.17
CA ASP A 122 12.53 33.60 -24.30
C ASP A 122 13.57 32.56 -23.85
N ASP A 123 14.07 32.67 -22.61
CA ASP A 123 15.23 31.92 -22.10
C ASP A 123 14.90 31.02 -20.90
N ILE A 124 13.69 31.09 -20.33
CA ILE A 124 13.26 30.27 -19.18
C ILE A 124 12.01 29.48 -19.53
N GLY A 125 12.06 28.17 -19.30
CA GLY A 125 10.92 27.27 -19.44
C GLY A 125 10.19 27.05 -18.11
N PHE A 126 8.87 27.07 -18.11
CA PHE A 126 8.08 26.40 -17.07
C PHE A 126 6.76 25.95 -17.70
N ALA A 127 6.16 24.89 -17.17
CA ALA A 127 4.95 24.31 -17.74
C ALA A 127 3.71 24.50 -16.86
N ALA A 128 3.93 24.77 -15.58
CA ALA A 128 2.95 24.70 -14.50
C ALA A 128 3.37 25.66 -13.38
N VAL A 129 2.45 25.96 -12.47
CA VAL A 129 2.70 26.85 -11.31
C VAL A 129 1.99 26.25 -10.11
N MET A 130 2.74 25.99 -9.03
CA MET A 130 2.12 25.74 -7.74
C MET A 130 1.62 27.06 -7.13
N TYR A 131 0.33 27.15 -6.91
CA TYR A 131 -0.33 28.33 -6.34
C TYR A 131 -0.57 28.17 -4.84
N TYR A 132 0.17 28.96 -4.04
CA TYR A 132 0.12 28.91 -2.58
C TYR A 132 -1.31 29.03 -1.99
N GLU A 133 -2.20 29.80 -2.62
CA GLU A 133 -3.52 30.13 -2.03
C GLU A 133 -4.65 29.16 -2.40
N ARG A 134 -4.51 28.36 -3.45
CA ARG A 134 -5.60 27.52 -4.01
C ARG A 134 -5.29 26.03 -4.05
N ASP A 135 -4.01 25.68 -4.08
CA ASP A 135 -3.59 24.29 -4.14
C ASP A 135 -3.62 23.63 -2.76
N LYS A 136 -3.71 22.31 -2.75
CA LYS A 136 -3.59 21.50 -1.54
C LYS A 136 -2.12 21.16 -1.29
N TRP A 137 -1.71 21.27 -0.03
CA TRP A 137 -0.32 21.15 0.41
C TRP A 137 -0.21 20.22 1.63
N PRO A 138 -0.20 18.89 1.42
CA PRO A 138 0.10 17.95 2.48
C PRO A 138 1.60 17.94 2.77
N LEU A 139 2.07 18.87 3.61
CA LEU A 139 3.50 19.10 3.86
C LEU A 139 4.22 17.91 4.53
N ASN A 140 3.49 16.93 5.06
CA ASN A 140 4.07 15.69 5.60
C ASN A 140 4.05 14.53 4.58
N GLY A 141 3.53 14.77 3.38
CA GLY A 141 3.27 13.76 2.36
C GLY A 141 1.80 13.36 2.28
N MET A 142 1.32 13.10 1.07
CA MET A 142 -0.10 12.82 0.81
C MET A 142 -0.61 11.57 1.52
N ILE A 143 0.24 10.55 1.68
CA ILE A 143 -0.16 9.28 2.32
C ILE A 143 -0.43 9.52 3.80
N TYR A 144 0.43 10.31 4.44
CA TYR A 144 0.32 10.63 5.86
C TYR A 144 -0.86 11.55 6.14
N ASP A 145 -0.98 12.64 5.38
CA ASP A 145 -2.02 13.63 5.59
C ASP A 145 -3.40 13.16 5.08
N GLY A 146 -3.46 12.11 4.24
CA GLY A 146 -4.69 11.60 3.63
C GLY A 146 -5.35 12.62 2.67
N VAL A 147 -4.57 13.57 2.16
CA VAL A 147 -5.03 14.66 1.30
C VAL A 147 -4.16 14.68 0.06
N TRP A 148 -4.80 14.89 -1.11
CA TRP A 148 -4.10 15.02 -2.39
C TRP A 148 -3.04 16.14 -2.34
N ASP A 149 -1.85 15.85 -2.86
CA ASP A 149 -0.80 16.84 -3.08
C ASP A 149 -0.84 17.35 -4.52
N ASN A 150 -1.17 18.63 -4.70
CA ASN A 150 -1.15 19.26 -6.02
C ASN A 150 0.25 19.33 -6.64
N ASN A 151 1.33 19.22 -5.85
CA ASN A 151 2.69 19.16 -6.38
C ASN A 151 2.90 17.97 -7.32
N LEU A 152 2.19 16.85 -7.12
CA LEU A 152 2.30 15.67 -7.99
C LEU A 152 1.85 15.95 -9.44
N GLU A 153 0.97 16.93 -9.63
CA GLU A 153 0.48 17.35 -10.94
C GLU A 153 1.39 18.44 -11.54
N GLU A 154 1.57 19.53 -10.81
CA GLU A 154 2.25 20.73 -11.32
C GLU A 154 3.76 20.49 -11.55
N VAL A 155 4.42 19.76 -10.65
CA VAL A 155 5.84 19.38 -10.83
C VAL A 155 5.97 18.43 -12.03
N TRP A 156 5.05 17.49 -12.17
CA TRP A 156 5.05 16.53 -13.28
C TRP A 156 4.85 17.20 -14.65
N HIS A 157 3.98 18.20 -14.76
CA HIS A 157 3.83 18.96 -16.00
C HIS A 157 5.13 19.62 -16.46
N THR A 158 5.98 20.04 -15.52
CA THR A 158 7.31 20.58 -15.81
C THR A 158 8.28 19.47 -16.22
N LEU A 159 8.40 18.41 -15.42
CA LEU A 159 9.37 17.34 -15.67
C LEU A 159 9.08 16.52 -16.92
N SER A 160 7.80 16.26 -17.22
CA SER A 160 7.36 15.51 -18.41
C SER A 160 7.85 16.13 -19.72
N LYS A 161 8.17 17.44 -19.75
CA LYS A 161 8.82 18.11 -20.90
C LYS A 161 10.16 17.50 -21.27
N GLY A 162 10.91 17.00 -20.28
CA GLY A 162 12.18 16.30 -20.49
C GLY A 162 11.98 15.00 -21.28
N TRP A 163 11.00 14.16 -20.89
CA TRP A 163 10.67 12.93 -21.62
C TRP A 163 10.15 13.21 -23.04
N TYR A 164 9.35 14.26 -23.24
CA TYR A 164 8.88 14.65 -24.57
C TYR A 164 10.04 14.96 -25.52
N ALA A 165 11.09 15.60 -25.00
CA ALA A 165 12.25 16.02 -25.78
C ALA A 165 13.29 14.90 -25.93
N ALA A 166 13.55 14.11 -24.88
CA ALA A 166 14.54 13.04 -24.87
C ALA A 166 14.07 11.82 -25.69
N TYR A 167 12.77 11.51 -25.63
CA TYR A 167 12.19 10.31 -26.24
C TYR A 167 10.93 10.63 -27.07
N PRO A 168 11.04 11.45 -28.13
CA PRO A 168 9.90 11.98 -28.87
C PRO A 168 9.08 10.92 -29.62
N GLU A 169 9.66 9.77 -29.96
CA GLU A 169 8.94 8.64 -30.56
C GLU A 169 7.99 7.94 -29.58
N TYR A 170 8.25 8.07 -28.27
CA TYR A 170 7.49 7.40 -27.21
C TYR A 170 6.53 8.36 -26.53
N PHE A 171 7.02 9.51 -26.09
CA PHE A 171 6.24 10.47 -25.28
C PHE A 171 5.92 11.78 -26.02
N GLY A 172 6.45 12.00 -27.23
CA GLY A 172 6.36 13.30 -27.89
C GLY A 172 4.95 13.88 -27.97
N VAL A 173 4.80 15.12 -27.48
CA VAL A 173 3.62 15.97 -27.60
C VAL A 173 3.98 17.20 -28.45
N GLY A 174 3.08 17.62 -29.35
CA GLY A 174 3.25 18.88 -30.10
C GLY A 174 4.61 19.05 -30.79
N TYR A 175 5.28 20.19 -30.54
CA TYR A 175 6.50 20.66 -31.21
C TYR A 175 7.71 19.70 -31.12
N TYR A 176 7.68 18.73 -30.20
CA TYR A 176 8.76 17.75 -29.99
C TYR A 176 8.67 16.52 -30.93
N GLY A 177 7.57 16.35 -31.67
CA GLY A 177 7.39 15.27 -32.63
C GLY A 177 6.29 15.53 -33.65
N SER A 178 6.15 14.66 -34.65
CA SER A 178 4.91 14.63 -35.46
C SER A 178 3.79 14.12 -34.55
N SER A 179 3.10 15.01 -33.82
CA SER A 179 2.14 14.81 -32.70
C SER A 179 0.96 13.83 -32.89
N SER A 180 1.00 12.99 -33.92
CA SER A 180 0.05 11.92 -34.20
C SER A 180 0.67 10.52 -34.25
N ARG A 181 1.91 10.32 -33.76
CA ARG A 181 2.63 9.04 -33.92
C ARG A 181 3.41 8.54 -32.71
N SER A 182 3.47 9.27 -31.59
CA SER A 182 4.12 8.74 -30.40
C SER A 182 3.28 7.62 -29.77
N VAL A 183 3.92 6.73 -29.00
CA VAL A 183 3.22 5.66 -28.28
C VAL A 183 2.19 6.25 -27.32
N LEU A 184 2.57 7.31 -26.58
CA LEU A 184 1.67 8.04 -25.69
C LEU A 184 0.43 8.61 -26.43
N ALA A 185 0.61 9.21 -27.61
CA ALA A 185 -0.51 9.71 -28.42
C ALA A 185 -1.45 8.58 -28.84
N HIS A 186 -0.88 7.40 -29.15
CA HIS A 186 -1.67 6.24 -29.53
C HIS A 186 -2.46 5.68 -28.34
N SER A 187 -1.83 5.55 -27.18
CA SER A 187 -2.50 5.08 -25.95
C SER A 187 -3.63 6.03 -25.55
N MET A 188 -3.41 7.36 -25.61
CA MET A 188 -4.48 8.33 -25.35
C MET A 188 -5.64 8.24 -26.35
N ASP A 189 -5.36 7.99 -27.63
CA ASP A 189 -6.40 7.78 -28.64
C ASP A 189 -7.21 6.49 -28.35
N LEU A 190 -6.60 5.45 -27.79
CA LEU A 190 -7.32 4.26 -27.30
C LEU A 190 -8.20 4.60 -26.09
N ALA A 191 -7.65 5.34 -25.13
CA ALA A 191 -8.32 5.73 -23.89
C ALA A 191 -9.59 6.55 -24.07
N ARG A 192 -9.63 7.34 -25.14
CA ARG A 192 -10.78 8.18 -25.49
C ARG A 192 -11.77 7.46 -26.42
N GLY A 193 -11.52 6.20 -26.78
CA GLY A 193 -12.30 5.45 -27.77
C GLY A 193 -12.13 5.95 -29.21
N GLY A 194 -11.06 6.69 -29.49
CA GLY A 194 -10.72 7.21 -30.81
C GLY A 194 -9.86 8.47 -30.79
N ARG A 195 -9.42 8.90 -31.98
CA ARG A 195 -8.66 10.13 -32.15
C ARG A 195 -9.57 11.35 -32.30
N PHE A 196 -9.60 12.21 -31.28
CA PHE A 196 -10.35 13.47 -31.28
C PHE A 196 -9.38 14.66 -31.25
N LYS A 197 -9.28 15.41 -32.36
CA LYS A 197 -8.47 16.64 -32.42
C LYS A 197 -9.14 17.84 -31.76
N GLU A 198 -10.47 17.89 -31.88
CA GLU A 198 -11.34 18.85 -31.21
C GLU A 198 -12.13 18.08 -30.14
N ILE A 199 -12.46 18.76 -29.04
CA ILE A 199 -13.23 18.16 -27.95
C ILE A 199 -14.64 17.82 -28.46
N PRO A 200 -15.07 16.55 -28.40
CA PRO A 200 -16.41 16.15 -28.81
C PRO A 200 -17.45 16.60 -27.79
N ASP A 201 -18.71 16.75 -28.21
CA ASP A 201 -19.84 17.02 -27.28
C ASP A 201 -19.98 15.91 -26.22
N LYS A 202 -19.57 14.68 -26.54
CA LYS A 202 -19.53 13.52 -25.66
C LYS A 202 -18.50 12.51 -26.15
N TYR A 203 -17.64 12.02 -25.26
CA TYR A 203 -16.78 10.86 -25.53
C TYR A 203 -17.61 9.55 -25.55
N PRO A 204 -17.10 8.46 -26.18
CA PRO A 204 -17.71 7.12 -26.07
C PRO A 204 -17.93 6.69 -24.60
N ASP A 205 -18.98 5.90 -24.35
CA ASP A 205 -19.35 5.47 -22.99
C ASP A 205 -18.30 4.55 -22.34
N ASP A 206 -17.45 3.91 -23.16
CA ASP A 206 -16.35 3.04 -22.76
C ASP A 206 -14.98 3.76 -22.70
N ALA A 207 -14.94 5.09 -22.89
CA ALA A 207 -13.74 5.87 -22.68
C ALA A 207 -13.40 5.93 -21.18
N TRP A 208 -12.13 5.71 -20.84
CA TRP A 208 -11.62 5.83 -19.46
C TRP A 208 -10.81 7.11 -19.24
N TYR A 209 -10.59 7.88 -20.31
CA TYR A 209 -10.09 9.24 -20.26
C TYR A 209 -11.01 10.15 -21.07
N SER A 210 -11.47 11.24 -20.48
CA SER A 210 -12.26 12.28 -21.16
C SER A 210 -11.84 13.65 -20.68
N TYR A 211 -11.70 14.62 -21.59
CA TYR A 211 -11.29 15.98 -21.22
C TYR A 211 -12.18 17.01 -21.91
N TYR A 212 -12.80 17.88 -21.12
CA TYR A 212 -13.86 18.78 -21.60
C TYR A 212 -13.50 20.28 -21.54
N ASP A 213 -12.32 20.68 -21.04
CA ASP A 213 -11.92 22.09 -21.05
C ASP A 213 -11.59 22.57 -22.48
N PRO A 214 -12.39 23.50 -23.06
CA PRO A 214 -12.23 23.97 -24.44
C PRO A 214 -10.93 24.74 -24.71
N THR A 215 -10.17 25.10 -23.67
CA THR A 215 -8.88 25.80 -23.79
C THR A 215 -7.71 24.83 -24.00
N CYS A 216 -7.90 23.53 -23.73
CA CYS A 216 -6.85 22.52 -23.82
C CYS A 216 -6.81 21.85 -25.20
N SER A 217 -5.73 22.12 -25.94
CA SER A 217 -5.41 21.49 -27.22
C SER A 217 -5.21 19.97 -27.11
N TYR A 218 -5.17 19.25 -28.25
CA TYR A 218 -4.84 17.82 -28.29
C TYR A 218 -3.53 17.53 -27.55
N GLU A 219 -2.52 18.37 -27.76
CA GLU A 219 -1.21 18.25 -27.14
C GLU A 219 -1.24 18.48 -25.62
N CYS A 220 -2.13 19.35 -25.14
CA CYS A 220 -2.37 19.56 -23.72
C CYS A 220 -3.01 18.30 -23.10
N GLN A 221 -4.05 17.75 -23.73
CA GLN A 221 -4.70 16.50 -23.29
C GLN A 221 -3.72 15.31 -23.26
N GLN A 222 -2.73 15.26 -24.16
CA GLN A 222 -1.69 14.24 -24.07
C GLN A 222 -0.85 14.34 -22.80
N GLY A 223 -0.57 15.57 -22.34
CA GLY A 223 0.14 15.80 -21.09
C GLY A 223 -0.69 15.40 -19.89
N GLU A 224 -1.97 15.77 -19.87
CA GLU A 224 -2.93 15.35 -18.83
C GLU A 224 -3.10 13.84 -18.77
N TYR A 225 -3.23 13.19 -19.93
CA TYR A 225 -3.28 11.73 -20.00
C TYR A 225 -2.01 11.06 -19.45
N PHE A 226 -0.83 11.62 -19.73
CA PHE A 226 0.42 11.11 -19.20
C PHE A 226 0.50 11.26 -17.68
N TYR A 227 0.05 12.40 -17.16
CA TYR A 227 -0.11 12.64 -15.74
C TYR A 227 -1.02 11.60 -15.09
N TRP A 228 -2.27 11.47 -15.55
CA TRP A 228 -3.23 10.53 -14.97
C TRP A 228 -2.75 9.08 -15.00
N ALA A 229 -2.18 8.67 -16.14
CA ALA A 229 -1.62 7.34 -16.28
C ALA A 229 -0.45 7.11 -15.31
N LEU A 230 0.44 8.09 -15.13
CA LEU A 230 1.51 7.99 -14.13
C LEU A 230 0.95 7.90 -12.71
N MET A 231 0.00 8.77 -12.34
CA MET A 231 -0.56 8.79 -10.98
C MET A 231 -1.24 7.47 -10.63
N ALA A 232 -1.95 6.86 -11.58
CA ALA A 232 -2.47 5.51 -11.42
C ALA A 232 -1.33 4.47 -11.32
N ASN A 233 -0.29 4.58 -12.15
CA ASN A 233 0.81 3.62 -12.19
C ASN A 233 1.69 3.62 -10.93
N ILE A 234 1.92 4.76 -10.30
CA ILE A 234 2.68 4.84 -9.04
C ILE A 234 1.81 4.62 -7.80
N GLY A 235 0.51 4.40 -7.97
CA GLY A 235 -0.44 4.15 -6.87
C GLY A 235 -0.92 5.41 -6.13
N ALA A 236 -0.60 6.61 -6.62
CA ALA A 236 -1.00 7.86 -5.97
C ALA A 236 -2.53 8.05 -5.94
N LEU A 237 -3.26 7.47 -6.91
CA LEU A 237 -4.72 7.54 -6.99
C LEU A 237 -5.45 6.47 -6.16
N ASP A 238 -4.73 5.62 -5.43
CA ASP A 238 -5.35 4.54 -4.66
C ASP A 238 -6.35 5.11 -3.63
N PRO A 239 -7.62 4.65 -3.64
CA PRO A 239 -8.64 5.11 -2.69
C PRO A 239 -8.29 4.88 -1.21
N VAL A 240 -7.30 4.03 -0.92
CA VAL A 240 -6.75 3.87 0.44
C VAL A 240 -6.09 5.17 0.94
N TYR A 241 -5.54 5.99 0.04
CA TYR A 241 -4.79 7.21 0.40
C TYR A 241 -5.56 8.51 0.11
N THR A 242 -6.44 8.53 -0.90
CA THR A 242 -7.05 9.77 -1.37
C THR A 242 -8.42 9.57 -2.03
N ASP A 243 -9.26 10.60 -2.00
CA ASP A 243 -10.51 10.68 -2.78
C ASP A 243 -10.30 11.26 -4.20
N LYS A 244 -9.05 11.52 -4.61
CA LYS A 244 -8.72 12.15 -5.91
C LYS A 244 -9.26 11.35 -7.10
N CYS A 245 -9.18 10.02 -7.07
CA CYS A 245 -9.68 9.19 -8.17
C CYS A 245 -11.21 9.32 -8.33
N GLU A 246 -11.95 9.19 -7.22
CA GLU A 246 -13.41 9.32 -7.21
C GLU A 246 -13.84 10.74 -7.63
N SER A 247 -13.21 11.76 -7.05
CA SER A 247 -13.56 13.16 -7.34
C SER A 247 -13.21 13.61 -8.76
N SER A 248 -12.41 12.83 -9.50
CA SER A 248 -11.99 13.10 -10.87
C SER A 248 -12.58 12.10 -11.88
N GLU A 249 -13.59 11.31 -11.49
CA GLU A 249 -14.14 10.23 -12.33
C GLU A 249 -14.75 10.70 -13.67
N ASP A 250 -15.16 11.97 -13.75
CA ASP A 250 -15.66 12.59 -14.98
C ASP A 250 -14.53 12.78 -16.03
N GLU A 251 -13.27 12.70 -15.59
CA GLU A 251 -12.08 12.88 -16.42
C GLU A 251 -11.27 11.59 -16.56
N TRP A 252 -11.04 10.88 -15.46
CA TRP A 252 -10.20 9.68 -15.38
C TRP A 252 -10.74 8.68 -14.35
N ARG A 253 -10.77 7.38 -14.70
CA ARG A 253 -11.47 6.35 -13.90
C ARG A 253 -10.62 5.17 -13.45
N ILE A 254 -9.30 5.25 -13.61
CA ILE A 254 -8.35 4.17 -13.26
C ILE A 254 -7.61 4.59 -12.00
N CYS A 255 -7.84 3.92 -10.87
CA CYS A 255 -7.31 4.35 -9.57
C CYS A 255 -6.01 3.64 -9.18
N THR A 256 -5.79 2.41 -9.65
CA THR A 256 -4.62 1.61 -9.24
C THR A 256 -3.76 1.17 -10.42
N GLN A 257 -2.51 0.81 -10.13
CA GLN A 257 -1.58 0.27 -11.11
C GLN A 257 -2.14 -1.03 -11.74
N ASP A 258 -2.80 -1.88 -10.96
CA ASP A 258 -3.45 -3.10 -11.42
C ASP A 258 -4.62 -2.83 -12.37
N GLU A 259 -5.42 -1.81 -12.10
CA GLU A 259 -6.48 -1.38 -13.02
C GLU A 259 -5.88 -0.82 -14.32
N LEU A 260 -4.79 -0.06 -14.23
CA LEU A 260 -4.08 0.47 -15.40
C LEU A 260 -3.55 -0.66 -16.29
N LEU A 261 -2.94 -1.68 -15.70
CA LEU A 261 -2.48 -2.89 -16.38
C LEU A 261 -3.61 -3.59 -17.16
N LYS A 262 -4.81 -3.65 -16.56
CA LYS A 262 -5.98 -4.34 -17.13
C LYS A 262 -6.70 -3.51 -18.20
N ILE A 263 -6.87 -2.22 -17.97
CA ILE A 263 -7.69 -1.32 -18.80
C ILE A 263 -6.85 -0.68 -19.91
N ASP A 264 -5.67 -0.14 -19.57
CA ASP A 264 -4.81 0.60 -20.48
C ASP A 264 -3.40 0.01 -20.55
N ARG A 265 -3.34 -1.24 -21.01
CA ARG A 265 -2.07 -1.97 -21.17
C ARG A 265 -1.04 -1.21 -22.01
N SER A 266 -1.49 -0.44 -23.00
CA SER A 266 -0.62 0.30 -23.91
C SER A 266 0.19 1.38 -23.19
N VAL A 267 -0.43 2.16 -22.29
CA VAL A 267 0.32 3.12 -21.48
C VAL A 267 1.03 2.44 -20.30
N TYR A 268 0.45 1.41 -19.69
CA TYR A 268 1.13 0.64 -18.64
C TYR A 268 2.50 0.10 -19.11
N ASP A 269 2.55 -0.55 -20.28
CA ASP A 269 3.80 -1.08 -20.83
C ASP A 269 4.80 0.03 -21.16
N LEU A 270 4.33 1.22 -21.53
CA LEU A 270 5.17 2.39 -21.80
C LEU A 270 5.75 2.97 -20.49
N LEU A 271 4.95 3.03 -19.42
CA LEU A 271 5.35 3.56 -18.12
C LEU A 271 6.35 2.65 -17.39
N ASN A 272 6.20 1.34 -17.55
CA ASN A 272 7.05 0.34 -16.89
C ASN A 272 8.22 -0.15 -17.76
N ASP A 273 8.51 0.56 -18.86
CA ASP A 273 9.69 0.29 -19.67
C ASP A 273 10.94 0.91 -19.02
N GLU A 274 11.81 0.04 -18.50
CA GLU A 274 13.06 0.40 -17.80
C GLU A 274 13.98 1.35 -18.59
N ARG A 275 13.79 1.48 -19.91
CA ARG A 275 14.56 2.40 -20.75
C ARG A 275 14.30 3.87 -20.45
N PHE A 276 13.15 4.20 -19.87
CA PHE A 276 12.73 5.60 -19.66
C PHE A 276 12.78 6.04 -18.21
N LYS A 277 13.12 5.11 -17.29
CA LYS A 277 13.38 5.41 -15.87
C LYS A 277 12.34 6.35 -15.26
N LEU A 278 11.07 6.00 -15.51
CA LEU A 278 9.94 6.75 -14.98
C LEU A 278 9.77 6.46 -13.47
N PRO A 279 9.21 7.42 -12.71
CA PRO A 279 8.94 7.23 -11.30
C PRO A 279 8.09 5.98 -11.02
N LYS A 280 8.43 5.29 -9.94
CA LYS A 280 7.71 4.10 -9.41
C LYS A 280 7.17 4.33 -8.01
N ASN A 281 7.81 5.20 -7.24
CA ASN A 281 7.41 5.60 -5.89
C ASN A 281 6.66 6.92 -5.93
N ILE A 282 5.69 7.10 -5.03
CA ILE A 282 4.92 8.34 -4.88
C ILE A 282 5.77 9.37 -4.12
N PRO A 283 6.09 10.53 -4.71
CA PRO A 283 6.74 11.62 -3.98
C PRO A 283 5.92 12.04 -2.75
N GLN A 284 6.58 12.18 -1.60
CA GLN A 284 5.99 12.58 -0.32
C GLN A 284 6.55 13.91 0.21
N GLY A 285 7.61 14.46 -0.40
CA GLY A 285 8.26 15.68 0.07
C GLY A 285 9.23 15.44 1.22
N ASN A 286 9.83 14.25 1.28
CA ASN A 286 10.71 13.77 2.35
C ASN A 286 12.16 13.52 1.90
N TYR A 287 12.53 13.96 0.69
CA TYR A 287 13.90 13.86 0.17
C TYR A 287 14.96 14.40 1.18
N PRO A 288 16.03 13.65 1.45
CA PRO A 288 17.03 14.01 2.47
C PRO A 288 17.89 15.21 2.05
N SER A 289 18.13 16.14 2.98
CA SER A 289 19.06 17.25 2.76
C SER A 289 20.52 16.82 2.89
N GLY A 290 21.33 17.13 1.89
CA GLY A 290 22.75 16.79 1.82
C GLY A 290 23.69 17.62 2.70
N GLU A 291 23.52 17.69 4.02
CA GLU A 291 24.49 18.42 4.85
C GLU A 291 25.88 17.75 4.82
N SER A 292 26.79 18.34 4.03
CA SER A 292 28.21 17.97 4.06
C SER A 292 28.81 18.40 5.40
N LYS A 293 29.27 17.42 6.16
CA LYS A 293 30.16 17.54 7.31
C LYS A 293 31.23 18.61 7.06
N SER A 294 31.25 19.67 7.86
CA SER A 294 32.46 20.50 7.96
C SER A 294 33.57 19.62 8.53
N SER A 295 34.59 19.38 7.70
CA SER A 295 35.83 18.72 8.08
C SER A 295 36.52 19.48 9.21
N ASN A 296 36.22 19.12 10.45
CA ASN A 296 37.10 19.42 11.56
C ASN A 296 38.13 18.30 11.63
N SER A 297 39.37 18.71 11.34
CA SER A 297 40.59 17.93 11.45
C SER A 297 40.60 17.00 12.66
N VAL A 298 40.78 15.72 12.34
CA VAL A 298 41.32 14.63 13.16
C VAL A 298 41.99 15.13 14.44
N GLY A 299 41.31 14.86 15.55
CA GLY A 299 41.88 14.75 16.88
C GLY A 299 41.51 13.38 17.43
N ASP A 300 42.22 12.35 16.96
CA ASP A 300 42.56 11.10 17.66
C ASP A 300 41.60 10.64 18.77
N SER A 301 40.59 9.83 18.41
CA SER A 301 39.96 8.87 19.32
C SER A 301 39.44 7.66 18.52
N ASP A 302 40.26 6.61 18.52
CA ASP A 302 40.03 5.28 17.94
C ASP A 302 38.85 4.50 18.56
N GLU A 303 37.62 5.00 18.59
CA GLU A 303 36.52 4.22 19.23
C GLU A 303 35.12 4.26 18.59
N VAL A 304 34.93 4.78 17.37
CA VAL A 304 33.66 4.62 16.64
C VAL A 304 33.91 4.41 15.14
N ASP A 305 34.69 3.38 14.80
CA ASP A 305 34.90 2.92 13.41
C ASP A 305 34.38 1.48 13.24
N SER A 306 33.35 1.11 14.01
CA SER A 306 32.54 -0.08 13.75
C SER A 306 31.23 0.32 13.07
N LEU A 307 31.32 0.88 11.87
CA LEU A 307 30.22 0.72 10.92
C LEU A 307 30.10 -0.79 10.67
N ILE A 308 28.98 -1.34 11.09
CA ILE A 308 28.77 -2.78 11.24
C ILE A 308 28.87 -3.45 9.87
N ASN A 309 29.89 -4.29 9.69
CA ASN A 309 29.94 -5.20 8.55
C ASN A 309 29.00 -6.38 8.84
N PHE A 310 27.70 -6.23 8.58
CA PHE A 310 26.76 -7.35 8.63
C PHE A 310 27.19 -8.41 7.61
N GLU A 311 27.19 -9.69 8.00
CA GLU A 311 27.71 -10.78 7.17
C GLU A 311 26.98 -10.88 5.81
N TRP A 312 25.69 -10.51 5.75
CA TRP A 312 24.86 -10.49 4.54
C TRP A 312 25.16 -9.32 3.59
N MET A 313 25.77 -8.22 4.05
CA MET A 313 26.17 -7.09 3.18
C MET A 313 27.41 -7.37 2.31
N THR A 314 27.92 -8.61 2.31
CA THR A 314 29.14 -8.99 1.59
C THR A 314 28.92 -9.46 0.16
N ASP A 315 27.67 -9.71 -0.23
CA ASP A 315 27.30 -10.08 -1.60
C ASP A 315 26.89 -8.83 -2.40
N SER A 316 27.40 -8.68 -3.62
CA SER A 316 27.31 -7.45 -4.43
C SER A 316 25.93 -7.19 -5.08
N VAL A 317 24.86 -7.81 -4.55
CA VAL A 317 23.48 -7.66 -5.03
C VAL A 317 22.60 -7.46 -3.81
N VAL A 318 22.22 -6.21 -3.56
CA VAL A 318 21.31 -5.81 -2.48
C VAL A 318 19.88 -5.85 -3.03
N THR A 319 18.94 -6.49 -2.33
CA THR A 319 17.51 -6.47 -2.70
C THR A 319 16.87 -5.11 -2.35
N TYR A 320 15.67 -4.83 -2.88
CA TYR A 320 14.92 -3.62 -2.50
C TYR A 320 14.69 -3.53 -0.98
N GLU A 321 14.32 -4.65 -0.35
CA GLU A 321 14.08 -4.74 1.09
C GLU A 321 15.36 -4.47 1.90
N GLU A 322 16.50 -5.03 1.48
CA GLU A 322 17.80 -4.78 2.12
C GLU A 322 18.23 -3.31 1.98
N SER A 323 17.96 -2.68 0.83
CA SER A 323 18.25 -1.25 0.62
C SER A 323 17.36 -0.36 1.49
N ALA A 324 16.05 -0.67 1.54
CA ALA A 324 15.10 0.06 2.36
C ALA A 324 15.40 -0.11 3.87
N PHE A 325 15.82 -1.31 4.28
CA PHE A 325 16.30 -1.58 5.64
C PHE A 325 17.53 -0.73 6.00
N ILE A 326 18.53 -0.66 5.13
CA ILE A 326 19.73 0.16 5.33
C ILE A 326 19.36 1.64 5.43
N ASN A 327 18.44 2.12 4.59
CA ASN A 327 17.96 3.50 4.64
C ASN A 327 17.26 3.81 5.97
N ASN A 328 16.37 2.93 6.44
CA ASN A 328 15.74 3.07 7.75
C ASN A 328 16.77 3.11 8.89
N LEU A 329 17.78 2.23 8.88
CA LEU A 329 18.86 2.25 9.87
C LEU A 329 19.66 3.56 9.86
N ARG A 330 19.97 4.11 8.69
CA ARG A 330 20.71 5.38 8.56
C ARG A 330 19.90 6.55 9.08
N VAL A 331 18.59 6.59 8.79
CA VAL A 331 17.72 7.63 9.35
C VAL A 331 17.68 7.51 10.87
N LEU A 332 17.51 6.29 11.40
CA LEU A 332 17.51 6.07 12.84
C LEU A 332 18.85 6.42 13.51
N GLU A 333 19.99 6.20 12.84
CA GLU A 333 21.33 6.61 13.34
C GLU A 333 21.42 8.11 13.61
N ASP A 334 20.90 8.94 12.70
CA ASP A 334 20.93 10.40 12.82
C ASP A 334 19.95 10.94 13.86
N LYS A 335 18.88 10.17 14.15
CA LYS A 335 17.71 10.68 14.87
C LYS A 335 17.54 10.16 16.28
N LEU A 336 18.09 8.99 16.59
CA LEU A 336 17.99 8.39 17.91
C LEU A 336 19.09 8.89 18.86
N ASP A 337 18.86 8.71 20.15
CA ASP A 337 19.93 8.89 21.12
C ASP A 337 21.04 7.87 20.85
N PRO A 338 22.34 8.22 20.95
CA PRO A 338 23.43 7.30 20.59
C PRO A 338 23.40 5.96 21.34
N GLU A 339 22.92 5.94 22.59
CA GLU A 339 22.72 4.72 23.37
C GLU A 339 21.58 3.87 22.78
N ALA A 340 20.44 4.48 22.45
CA ALA A 340 19.33 3.78 21.80
C ALA A 340 19.70 3.23 20.43
N TYR A 341 20.40 4.01 19.60
CA TYR A 341 20.88 3.50 18.31
C TYR A 341 21.84 2.33 18.49
N LEU A 342 22.81 2.45 19.42
CA LEU A 342 23.76 1.37 19.71
C LEU A 342 23.04 0.10 20.17
N ASP A 343 22.03 0.21 21.01
CA ASP A 343 21.25 -0.92 21.49
C ASP A 343 20.41 -1.56 20.36
N LEU A 344 19.81 -0.76 19.47
CA LEU A 344 19.10 -1.27 18.29
C LEU A 344 20.04 -2.10 17.41
N VAL A 345 21.18 -1.54 17.01
CA VAL A 345 22.12 -2.22 16.09
C VAL A 345 22.90 -3.36 16.73
N SER A 346 22.88 -3.45 18.07
CA SER A 346 23.46 -4.56 18.82
C SER A 346 22.48 -5.71 19.04
N SER A 347 21.20 -5.55 18.68
CA SER A 347 20.21 -6.62 18.75
C SER A 347 20.60 -7.80 17.87
N SER A 348 20.47 -9.02 18.40
CA SER A 348 20.95 -10.24 17.72
C SER A 348 20.25 -10.50 16.39
N TRP A 349 19.01 -10.04 16.21
CA TRP A 349 18.22 -10.26 15.00
C TRP A 349 18.70 -9.43 13.80
N ILE A 350 19.39 -8.31 14.00
CA ILE A 350 19.95 -7.50 12.90
C ILE A 350 21.16 -8.18 12.23
N SER A 351 21.77 -9.17 12.90
CA SER A 351 23.02 -9.81 12.45
C SER A 351 22.84 -10.92 11.40
N ASP A 352 21.63 -11.42 11.19
CA ASP A 352 21.29 -12.46 10.19
C ASP A 352 20.71 -11.83 8.90
N PRO A 353 20.58 -12.58 7.77
CA PRO A 353 19.91 -12.07 6.57
C PRO A 353 18.49 -11.60 6.87
N ILE A 354 18.18 -10.38 6.44
CA ILE A 354 16.94 -9.68 6.79
C ILE A 354 15.71 -10.41 6.24
N LYS A 355 14.70 -10.57 7.09
CA LYS A 355 13.35 -11.03 6.71
C LYS A 355 12.39 -9.85 6.54
N ASP A 356 11.34 -10.03 5.75
CA ASP A 356 10.30 -9.01 5.49
C ASP A 356 9.78 -8.37 6.78
N ASP A 357 9.52 -9.18 7.80
CA ASP A 357 8.93 -8.69 9.04
C ASP A 357 9.97 -7.92 9.91
N GLU A 358 11.29 -8.18 9.78
CA GLU A 358 12.38 -7.41 10.42
C GLU A 358 12.53 -6.03 9.76
N TYR A 359 12.36 -5.98 8.44
CA TYR A 359 12.20 -4.73 7.70
C TYR A 359 10.99 -3.93 8.17
N MET A 360 9.83 -4.56 8.32
CA MET A 360 8.61 -3.88 8.79
C MET A 360 8.77 -3.31 10.19
N LEU A 361 9.52 -3.99 11.08
CA LEU A 361 9.82 -3.47 12.42
C LEU A 361 10.59 -2.14 12.33
N LEU A 362 11.69 -2.10 11.57
CA LEU A 362 12.47 -0.87 11.39
C LEU A 362 11.66 0.23 10.71
N TYR A 363 10.87 -0.13 9.71
CA TYR A 363 9.94 0.79 9.04
C TYR A 363 9.01 1.45 10.05
N TYR A 364 8.37 0.69 10.95
CA TYR A 364 7.48 1.29 11.94
C TYR A 364 8.19 2.09 13.04
N LEU A 365 9.43 1.77 13.40
CA LEU A 365 10.25 2.64 14.26
C LEU A 365 10.53 3.98 13.57
N HIS A 366 10.86 3.95 12.28
CA HIS A 366 11.06 5.13 11.45
C HIS A 366 9.77 5.96 11.34
N GLU A 367 8.63 5.33 11.06
CA GLU A 367 7.33 6.01 11.00
C GLU A 367 6.93 6.67 12.33
N LEU A 368 7.11 5.98 13.47
CA LEU A 368 6.88 6.55 14.79
C LEU A 368 7.78 7.76 15.06
N TRP A 369 9.03 7.71 14.61
CA TRP A 369 9.92 8.87 14.68
C TRP A 369 9.42 10.01 13.78
N GLY A 370 9.04 9.72 12.55
CA GLY A 370 8.62 10.70 11.53
C GLY A 370 7.44 11.55 11.98
N ILE A 371 6.57 11.01 12.84
CA ILE A 371 5.44 11.73 13.43
C ILE A 371 5.78 12.50 14.72
N GLY A 372 7.06 12.66 15.03
CA GLY A 372 7.58 13.48 16.12
C GLY A 372 7.68 12.76 17.48
N LEU A 373 7.60 11.43 17.52
CA LEU A 373 7.66 10.65 18.77
C LEU A 373 9.07 10.17 19.13
N THR A 374 10.12 10.94 18.86
CA THR A 374 11.53 10.54 19.09
C THR A 374 11.77 9.97 20.49
N SER A 375 11.25 10.62 21.54
CA SER A 375 11.43 10.13 22.93
C SER A 375 10.75 8.79 23.17
N MET A 376 9.63 8.52 22.49
CA MET A 376 8.93 7.24 22.57
C MET A 376 9.71 6.17 21.82
N VAL A 377 10.25 6.48 20.63
CA VAL A 377 11.08 5.54 19.87
C VAL A 377 12.33 5.15 20.67
N ASN A 378 13.00 6.12 21.30
CA ASN A 378 14.12 5.83 22.21
C ASN A 378 13.70 4.91 23.37
N GLN A 379 12.50 5.10 23.95
CA GLN A 379 11.98 4.23 25.01
C GLN A 379 11.66 2.82 24.49
N ILE A 380 10.99 2.70 23.34
CA ILE A 380 10.57 1.45 22.71
C ILE A 380 11.79 0.58 22.38
N ILE A 381 12.85 1.17 21.83
CA ILE A 381 14.07 0.43 21.48
C ILE A 381 14.70 -0.23 22.71
N GLN A 382 14.53 0.36 23.89
CA GLN A 382 15.02 -0.19 25.16
C GLN A 382 14.11 -1.27 25.76
N MET A 383 12.93 -1.49 25.17
CA MET A 383 11.99 -2.47 25.69
C MET A 383 12.44 -3.90 25.36
N PRO A 384 12.17 -4.87 26.26
CA PRO A 384 12.60 -6.25 26.07
C PRO A 384 12.17 -6.89 24.73
N PHE A 385 10.98 -6.57 24.20
CA PHE A 385 10.49 -7.13 22.93
C PHE A 385 11.27 -6.65 21.69
N ILE A 386 12.06 -5.56 21.78
CA ILE A 386 12.98 -5.15 20.71
C ILE A 386 14.39 -5.72 20.93
N GLN A 387 14.79 -5.86 22.18
CA GLN A 387 16.17 -6.19 22.59
C GLN A 387 16.47 -7.69 22.64
N GLN A 388 15.49 -8.55 22.95
CA GLN A 388 15.76 -9.94 23.30
C GLN A 388 15.50 -10.94 22.18
N SER A 389 14.37 -10.83 21.51
CA SER A 389 13.97 -11.66 20.38
C SER A 389 13.32 -10.76 19.34
N TYR A 390 13.22 -11.28 18.14
CA TYR A 390 12.44 -10.69 17.08
C TYR A 390 11.41 -11.73 16.66
N GLU A 391 10.13 -11.35 16.76
CA GLU A 391 9.01 -12.15 16.30
C GLU A 391 8.11 -11.31 15.36
N PRO A 392 7.41 -11.94 14.39
CA PRO A 392 6.56 -11.20 13.45
C PRO A 392 5.52 -10.28 14.11
N HIS A 393 5.07 -10.60 15.32
CA HIS A 393 4.12 -9.79 16.07
C HIS A 393 4.70 -8.46 16.58
N ASP A 394 6.03 -8.34 16.73
CA ASP A 394 6.67 -7.11 17.24
C ASP A 394 6.52 -5.96 16.24
N ALA A 395 6.72 -6.24 14.95
CA ALA A 395 6.46 -5.28 13.87
C ALA A 395 4.99 -4.82 13.88
N LEU A 396 4.07 -5.75 14.10
CA LEU A 396 2.63 -5.46 14.16
C LEU A 396 2.24 -4.70 15.43
N ALA A 397 2.95 -4.90 16.55
CA ALA A 397 2.80 -4.11 17.77
C ALA A 397 3.20 -2.64 17.54
N LEU A 398 4.32 -2.40 16.86
CA LEU A 398 4.75 -1.04 16.46
C LEU A 398 3.75 -0.40 15.48
N ARG A 399 3.26 -1.16 14.49
CA ARG A 399 2.19 -0.72 13.59
C ARG A 399 0.96 -0.28 14.38
N THR A 400 0.58 -1.03 15.42
CA THR A 400 -0.56 -0.70 16.26
C THR A 400 -0.33 0.60 17.03
N LEU A 401 0.85 0.83 17.61
CA LEU A 401 1.18 2.11 18.24
C LEU A 401 1.09 3.29 17.26
N TYR A 402 1.64 3.13 16.05
CA TYR A 402 1.56 4.14 15.00
C TYR A 402 0.11 4.45 14.62
N ARG A 403 -0.69 3.42 14.34
CA ARG A 403 -2.11 3.59 13.95
C ARG A 403 -2.95 4.20 15.06
N LEU A 404 -2.73 3.78 16.31
CA LEU A 404 -3.44 4.33 17.47
C LEU A 404 -3.09 5.79 17.70
N ASN A 405 -1.82 6.19 17.51
CA ASN A 405 -1.42 7.58 17.66
C ASN A 405 -2.21 8.50 16.69
N ILE A 406 -2.30 8.10 15.42
CA ILE A 406 -2.96 8.89 14.36
C ILE A 406 -4.48 8.88 14.53
N ASN A 407 -5.06 7.69 14.65
CA ASN A 407 -6.53 7.53 14.55
C ASN A 407 -7.23 7.64 15.90
N PHE A 408 -6.55 7.29 16.99
CA PHE A 408 -7.13 7.11 18.32
C PHE A 408 -6.22 7.64 19.43
N PRO A 409 -5.80 8.93 19.39
CA PRO A 409 -4.75 9.47 20.25
C PRO A 409 -5.03 9.36 21.75
N VAL A 410 -6.30 9.32 22.16
CA VAL A 410 -6.70 9.12 23.56
C VAL A 410 -6.33 7.70 24.02
N ILE A 411 -6.65 6.69 23.22
CA ILE A 411 -6.38 5.28 23.51
C ILE A 411 -4.87 5.02 23.47
N TYR A 412 -4.18 5.60 22.48
CA TYR A 412 -2.72 5.62 22.43
C TYR A 412 -2.13 6.15 23.75
N THR A 413 -2.59 7.33 24.19
CA THR A 413 -2.12 7.97 25.44
C THR A 413 -2.39 7.08 26.65
N ASP A 414 -3.58 6.50 26.76
CA ASP A 414 -3.92 5.59 27.86
C ASP A 414 -3.02 4.35 27.94
N ILE A 415 -2.57 3.84 26.78
CA ILE A 415 -1.63 2.72 26.70
C ILE A 415 -0.24 3.19 27.13
N ILE A 416 0.30 4.23 26.50
CA ILE A 416 1.68 4.64 26.77
C ILE A 416 1.87 5.19 28.19
N ASP A 417 0.86 5.82 28.79
CA ASP A 417 0.91 6.32 30.17
C ASP A 417 0.64 5.23 31.22
N SER A 418 0.30 4.01 30.80
CA SER A 418 0.01 2.91 31.73
C SER A 418 1.28 2.40 32.41
N ASP A 419 1.17 1.98 33.67
CA ASP A 419 2.28 1.36 34.41
C ASP A 419 2.85 0.13 33.66
N TRP A 420 1.99 -0.61 32.95
CA TRP A 420 2.34 -1.79 32.14
C TRP A 420 3.17 -1.48 30.89
N PHE A 421 2.97 -0.31 30.27
CA PHE A 421 3.82 0.06 29.15
C PHE A 421 5.13 0.67 29.65
N GLN A 422 5.05 1.43 30.74
CA GLN A 422 6.19 2.13 31.33
C GLN A 422 7.19 1.22 32.04
N ASP A 423 6.79 0.03 32.51
CA ASP A 423 7.70 -0.97 33.10
C ASP A 423 8.45 -1.80 32.04
N GLY A 424 8.08 -1.67 30.77
CA GLY A 424 8.78 -2.22 29.60
C GLY A 424 8.12 -3.47 29.06
N VAL A 425 7.49 -3.35 27.89
CA VAL A 425 6.79 -4.45 27.20
C VAL A 425 7.77 -5.57 26.85
N ASN A 426 7.46 -6.80 27.26
CA ASN A 426 8.20 -7.98 26.84
C ASN A 426 7.60 -8.66 25.59
N ASP A 427 8.31 -9.65 25.06
CA ASP A 427 7.96 -10.40 23.84
C ASP A 427 6.56 -11.04 23.92
N ASP A 428 6.20 -11.69 25.04
CA ASP A 428 4.84 -12.21 25.19
C ASP A 428 3.82 -11.05 25.23
N GLU A 429 4.17 -9.91 25.82
CA GLU A 429 3.29 -8.75 25.96
C GLU A 429 3.11 -7.94 24.66
N SER A 430 4.04 -7.99 23.71
CA SER A 430 3.87 -7.35 22.40
C SER A 430 2.76 -8.03 21.58
N ILE A 431 2.48 -9.32 21.81
CA ILE A 431 1.28 -10.02 21.30
C ILE A 431 0.00 -9.30 21.73
N LEU A 432 -0.11 -8.88 23.00
CA LEU A 432 -1.24 -8.07 23.47
C LEU A 432 -1.26 -6.72 22.77
N LEU A 433 -0.12 -6.03 22.70
CA LEU A 433 -0.03 -4.70 22.10
C LEU A 433 -0.51 -4.69 20.65
N GLN A 434 -0.12 -5.69 19.86
CA GLN A 434 -0.56 -5.87 18.47
C GLN A 434 -2.09 -5.84 18.34
N VAL A 435 -2.83 -6.53 19.21
CA VAL A 435 -4.29 -6.71 19.04
C VAL A 435 -5.14 -5.56 19.57
N LEU A 436 -4.56 -4.58 20.26
CA LEU A 436 -5.31 -3.49 20.91
C LEU A 436 -5.88 -2.44 19.93
N GLY A 437 -5.32 -2.31 18.72
CA GLY A 437 -5.64 -1.22 17.77
C GLY A 437 -6.18 -1.64 16.41
N THR A 438 -6.58 -2.90 16.25
CA THR A 438 -6.91 -3.53 14.96
C THR A 438 -8.40 -3.46 14.58
N ASN A 439 -9.26 -2.92 15.45
CA ASN A 439 -10.71 -2.98 15.29
C ASN A 439 -11.29 -1.69 14.69
N SER A 440 -12.24 -1.82 13.77
CA SER A 440 -13.03 -0.68 13.23
C SER A 440 -13.83 0.04 14.32
N GLU A 441 -14.15 -0.65 15.41
CA GLU A 441 -14.62 -0.06 16.67
C GLU A 441 -13.57 -0.32 17.77
N PRO A 442 -12.70 0.66 18.08
CA PRO A 442 -11.63 0.43 19.04
C PRO A 442 -12.14 0.27 20.48
N LEU A 443 -11.32 -0.41 21.30
CA LEU A 443 -11.44 -0.41 22.76
C LEU A 443 -11.37 1.03 23.27
N ASN A 444 -12.26 1.41 24.17
CA ASN A 444 -12.11 2.70 24.86
C ASN A 444 -11.22 2.56 26.10
N SER A 445 -10.94 3.69 26.76
CA SER A 445 -10.14 3.75 27.99
C SER A 445 -10.63 2.85 29.14
N GLU A 446 -11.93 2.54 29.20
CA GLU A 446 -12.50 1.66 30.21
C GLU A 446 -12.27 0.19 29.85
N ASP A 447 -12.42 -0.16 28.57
CA ASP A 447 -12.22 -1.51 28.07
C ASP A 447 -10.74 -1.94 28.17
N LEU A 448 -9.81 -1.01 27.91
CA LEU A 448 -8.37 -1.24 28.05
C LEU A 448 -7.97 -1.74 29.45
N LYS A 449 -8.67 -1.30 30.51
CA LYS A 449 -8.32 -1.69 31.89
C LYS A 449 -8.46 -3.19 32.14
N TYR A 450 -9.34 -3.86 31.41
CA TYR A 450 -9.48 -5.31 31.54
C TYR A 450 -8.26 -6.04 31.01
N PHE A 451 -7.75 -5.60 29.84
CA PHE A 451 -6.64 -6.25 29.16
C PHE A 451 -5.29 -5.79 29.71
N VAL A 452 -5.04 -4.48 29.81
CA VAL A 452 -3.74 -3.94 30.25
C VAL A 452 -3.39 -4.37 31.68
N VAL A 453 -4.36 -4.45 32.60
CA VAL A 453 -4.08 -4.73 34.02
C VAL A 453 -4.04 -6.22 34.36
N ASN A 454 -4.88 -7.04 33.73
CA ASN A 454 -5.10 -8.44 34.15
C ASN A 454 -4.86 -9.46 33.04
N HIS A 455 -4.22 -9.09 31.92
CA HIS A 455 -3.93 -10.05 30.87
C HIS A 455 -3.08 -11.22 31.40
N GLU A 456 -3.39 -12.37 30.86
CA GLU A 456 -2.59 -13.58 30.89
C GLU A 456 -2.39 -13.97 29.43
N ILE A 457 -1.14 -14.17 29.06
CA ILE A 457 -0.75 -14.61 27.72
C ILE A 457 -0.24 -16.02 27.84
N SER A 458 -0.64 -16.87 26.91
CA SER A 458 -0.30 -18.29 26.94
C SER A 458 -0.09 -18.79 25.53
N THR A 459 1.07 -19.40 25.33
CA THR A 459 1.49 -19.92 24.03
C THR A 459 1.58 -21.44 24.08
N SER A 460 1.08 -22.06 23.02
CA SER A 460 1.13 -23.50 22.80
C SER A 460 1.60 -23.76 21.37
N ASN A 461 2.11 -24.96 21.09
CA ASN A 461 2.60 -25.28 19.76
C ASN A 461 1.80 -26.42 19.14
N VAL A 462 1.50 -26.30 17.86
CA VAL A 462 0.94 -27.37 17.03
C VAL A 462 1.96 -27.73 15.95
N ASN A 463 2.20 -29.03 15.74
CA ASN A 463 3.08 -29.49 14.67
C ASN A 463 2.24 -29.98 13.51
N LEU A 464 2.20 -29.19 12.43
CA LEU A 464 1.40 -29.45 11.26
C LEU A 464 2.12 -30.41 10.29
N PRO A 465 1.37 -31.20 9.49
CA PRO A 465 1.95 -32.19 8.58
C PRO A 465 2.89 -31.61 7.50
N ILE A 466 2.61 -30.40 7.02
CA ILE A 466 3.32 -29.76 5.90
C ILE A 466 4.11 -28.55 6.40
N GLY A 467 3.43 -27.61 7.06
CA GLY A 467 4.04 -26.36 7.51
C GLY A 467 5.06 -26.54 8.64
N GLY A 468 4.98 -27.64 9.40
CA GLY A 468 5.82 -27.87 10.57
C GLY A 468 5.27 -27.20 11.83
N LEU A 469 6.15 -26.71 12.70
CA LEU A 469 5.76 -26.13 13.98
C LEU A 469 5.05 -24.78 13.78
N ARG A 470 3.95 -24.56 14.50
CA ARG A 470 3.21 -23.29 14.59
C ARG A 470 2.94 -22.95 16.03
N SER A 471 3.08 -21.67 16.38
CA SER A 471 2.69 -21.14 17.69
C SER A 471 1.21 -20.73 17.66
N ILE A 472 0.52 -21.02 18.76
CA ILE A 472 -0.85 -20.60 19.02
C ILE A 472 -0.82 -19.88 20.36
N SER A 473 -0.88 -18.56 20.27
CA SER A 473 -0.82 -17.62 21.38
C SER A 473 -2.21 -17.10 21.68
N PHE A 474 -2.60 -17.03 22.94
CA PHE A 474 -3.88 -16.45 23.32
C PHE A 474 -3.78 -15.55 24.54
N ILE A 475 -4.62 -14.51 24.51
CA ILE A 475 -4.71 -13.46 25.50
C ILE A 475 -6.05 -13.58 26.20
N GLN A 476 -6.05 -13.58 27.53
CA GLN A 476 -7.27 -13.52 28.33
C GLN A 476 -7.05 -12.64 29.55
N SER A 477 -8.04 -11.86 29.99
CA SER A 477 -7.93 -11.08 31.23
C SER A 477 -8.42 -11.83 32.49
N GLY A 478 -8.53 -13.15 32.38
CA GLY A 478 -8.87 -14.06 33.46
C GLY A 478 -9.05 -15.49 33.00
N TYR A 479 -8.59 -16.45 33.81
CA TYR A 479 -8.67 -17.86 33.48
C TYR A 479 -10.10 -18.36 33.21
N SER A 480 -10.28 -18.99 32.06
CA SER A 480 -11.51 -19.69 31.69
C SER A 480 -11.19 -21.02 31.02
N LYS A 481 -11.74 -22.12 31.56
CA LYS A 481 -11.61 -23.44 30.92
C LYS A 481 -12.18 -23.45 29.49
N LYS A 482 -13.19 -22.63 29.23
CA LYS A 482 -13.80 -22.51 27.91
C LYS A 482 -12.83 -21.93 26.89
N ASN A 483 -11.92 -21.06 27.31
CA ASN A 483 -10.89 -20.51 26.43
C ASN A 483 -9.96 -21.62 25.95
N LEU A 484 -9.52 -22.49 26.86
CA LEU A 484 -8.74 -23.69 26.53
C LEU A 484 -9.49 -24.62 25.56
N ASP A 485 -10.80 -24.82 25.76
CA ASP A 485 -11.62 -25.62 24.85
C ASP A 485 -11.72 -24.99 23.44
N VAL A 486 -11.66 -23.66 23.30
CA VAL A 486 -11.59 -22.97 21.99
C VAL A 486 -10.19 -23.11 21.39
N VAL A 487 -9.13 -22.97 22.19
CA VAL A 487 -7.75 -23.19 21.75
C VAL A 487 -7.59 -24.62 21.20
N ASP A 488 -8.09 -25.64 21.91
CA ASP A 488 -8.12 -27.03 21.42
C ASP A 488 -8.81 -27.15 20.04
N GLN A 489 -9.92 -26.43 19.84
CA GLN A 489 -10.65 -26.44 18.56
C GLN A 489 -9.84 -25.78 17.44
N VAL A 490 -9.07 -24.72 17.74
CA VAL A 490 -8.15 -24.10 16.77
C VAL A 490 -6.99 -25.03 16.41
N HIS A 491 -6.40 -25.73 17.40
CA HIS A 491 -5.37 -26.74 17.14
C HIS A 491 -5.85 -27.80 16.14
N GLU A 492 -7.07 -28.31 16.34
CA GLU A 492 -7.69 -29.29 15.43
C GLU A 492 -8.00 -28.67 14.07
N ALA A 493 -8.56 -27.45 14.03
CA ALA A 493 -8.93 -26.76 12.80
C ALA A 493 -7.73 -26.52 11.89
N VAL A 494 -6.64 -25.97 12.44
CA VAL A 494 -5.43 -25.64 11.69
C VAL A 494 -4.82 -26.91 11.07
N ALA A 495 -4.76 -28.01 11.83
CA ALA A 495 -4.22 -29.28 11.35
C ALA A 495 -5.08 -29.91 10.23
N GLU A 496 -6.41 -29.93 10.42
CA GLU A 496 -7.32 -30.54 9.45
C GLU A 496 -7.48 -29.69 8.18
N ILE A 497 -7.46 -28.35 8.30
CA ILE A 497 -7.49 -27.46 7.14
C ILE A 497 -6.18 -27.56 6.37
N GLU A 498 -5.00 -27.55 7.01
CA GLU A 498 -3.73 -27.70 6.27
C GLU A 498 -3.68 -29.03 5.51
N SER A 499 -4.10 -30.12 6.16
CA SER A 499 -4.19 -31.45 5.54
C SER A 499 -5.13 -31.46 4.33
N PHE A 500 -6.26 -30.75 4.41
CA PHE A 500 -7.18 -30.60 3.29
C PHE A 500 -6.61 -29.74 2.16
N MET A 501 -6.06 -28.56 2.50
CA MET A 501 -5.53 -27.63 1.51
C MET A 501 -4.31 -28.21 0.78
N ASN A 502 -3.57 -29.11 1.44
CA ASN A 502 -2.29 -29.64 0.97
C ASN A 502 -1.28 -28.53 0.61
N ILE A 503 -1.37 -27.42 1.31
CA ILE A 503 -0.51 -26.24 1.24
C ILE A 503 -0.11 -25.93 2.70
N PRO A 504 1.12 -25.45 2.98
CA PRO A 504 1.49 -25.03 4.33
C PRO A 504 0.52 -23.99 4.90
N PHE A 505 0.22 -24.08 6.20
CA PHE A 505 -0.61 -23.07 6.85
C PHE A 505 0.05 -21.68 6.75
N PRO A 506 -0.70 -20.62 6.36
CA PRO A 506 -0.10 -19.38 5.86
C PRO A 506 0.57 -18.50 6.92
N LYS A 507 0.31 -18.78 8.20
CA LYS A 507 0.88 -18.03 9.33
C LYS A 507 1.73 -18.95 10.18
N GLU A 508 2.87 -18.43 10.66
CA GLU A 508 3.73 -19.14 11.62
C GLU A 508 3.18 -19.06 13.05
N GLU A 509 2.53 -17.94 13.36
CA GLU A 509 1.85 -17.68 14.63
C GLU A 509 0.35 -17.40 14.42
N ILE A 510 -0.48 -17.98 15.29
CA ILE A 510 -1.91 -17.75 15.36
C ILE A 510 -2.23 -17.10 16.70
N ILE A 511 -2.65 -15.83 16.66
CA ILE A 511 -2.93 -15.04 17.87
C ILE A 511 -4.44 -14.97 18.11
N MET A 512 -4.86 -15.11 19.36
CA MET A 512 -6.27 -15.02 19.77
C MET A 512 -6.49 -14.11 20.97
N LEU A 513 -7.42 -13.17 20.85
CA LEU A 513 -7.91 -12.38 21.98
C LEU A 513 -9.24 -12.96 22.49
N PHE A 514 -9.30 -13.34 23.76
CA PHE A 514 -10.56 -13.71 24.40
C PHE A 514 -11.28 -12.49 24.96
N ALA A 515 -12.39 -12.12 24.31
CA ALA A 515 -13.21 -10.97 24.64
C ALA A 515 -14.41 -11.38 25.51
N ASN A 516 -14.23 -11.63 26.80
CA ASN A 516 -15.38 -12.08 27.61
C ASN A 516 -16.47 -10.99 27.65
N LYS A 517 -17.75 -11.37 27.56
CA LYS A 517 -18.88 -10.40 27.52
C LYS A 517 -19.00 -9.52 28.77
N ASP A 518 -18.41 -9.94 29.88
CA ASP A 518 -18.31 -9.17 31.12
C ASP A 518 -17.17 -8.14 31.11
N GLN A 519 -16.27 -8.23 30.13
CA GLN A 519 -15.08 -7.38 29.96
C GLN A 519 -15.20 -6.46 28.74
N VAL A 520 -15.96 -6.89 27.74
CA VAL A 520 -16.21 -6.12 26.51
C VAL A 520 -17.70 -5.75 26.44
N PRO A 521 -18.06 -4.46 26.38
CA PRO A 521 -19.45 -4.03 26.41
C PRO A 521 -20.25 -4.56 25.23
N ASP A 522 -21.56 -4.77 25.42
CA ASP A 522 -22.51 -5.23 24.39
C ASP A 522 -22.53 -4.36 23.11
N ARG A 523 -21.92 -3.16 23.15
CA ARG A 523 -21.74 -2.29 21.97
C ARG A 523 -20.83 -2.94 20.93
N ILE A 524 -19.85 -3.74 21.35
CA ILE A 524 -18.84 -4.33 20.50
C ILE A 524 -19.28 -5.76 20.14
N ASN A 525 -19.45 -6.04 18.85
CA ASN A 525 -19.87 -7.36 18.37
C ASN A 525 -18.69 -8.20 17.87
N TRP A 526 -17.77 -8.58 18.77
CA TRP A 526 -16.60 -9.42 18.42
C TRP A 526 -16.84 -10.91 18.53
N ILE A 527 -17.94 -11.40 17.94
CA ILE A 527 -18.23 -12.83 17.98
C ILE A 527 -17.45 -13.53 16.87
N GLY A 528 -16.27 -14.08 17.20
CA GLY A 528 -15.47 -14.91 16.29
C GLY A 528 -15.13 -14.13 15.02
N ILE A 529 -14.14 -13.25 15.09
CA ILE A 529 -13.73 -12.43 13.95
C ILE A 529 -12.24 -12.65 13.69
N ASN A 530 -11.89 -12.94 12.44
CA ASN A 530 -10.53 -12.93 11.94
C ASN A 530 -10.16 -11.56 11.34
N PHE A 531 -9.05 -10.97 11.79
CA PHE A 531 -8.51 -9.68 11.31
C PHE A 531 -7.31 -9.85 10.35
N GLY A 532 -6.94 -11.08 10.03
CA GLY A 532 -5.82 -11.47 9.18
C GLY A 532 -4.55 -11.80 9.95
N ASP A 533 -4.28 -11.10 11.05
CA ASP A 533 -3.11 -11.26 11.92
C ASP A 533 -3.45 -11.81 13.32
N HIS A 534 -4.71 -11.75 13.73
CA HIS A 534 -5.23 -12.36 14.94
C HIS A 534 -6.73 -12.62 14.80
N MET A 535 -7.28 -13.39 15.75
CA MET A 535 -8.72 -13.60 15.89
C MET A 535 -9.22 -13.10 17.23
N VAL A 536 -10.46 -12.63 17.29
CA VAL A 536 -11.15 -12.33 18.54
C VAL A 536 -12.22 -13.39 18.79
N MET A 537 -12.13 -14.04 19.95
CA MET A 537 -12.94 -15.21 20.30
C MET A 537 -13.76 -14.97 21.57
N LEU A 538 -14.98 -15.51 21.59
CA LEU A 538 -15.78 -15.58 22.81
C LEU A 538 -15.64 -16.96 23.47
N PRO A 539 -15.54 -17.04 24.80
CA PRO A 539 -15.59 -18.32 25.51
C PRO A 539 -16.91 -19.07 25.28
N THR A 540 -17.97 -18.37 24.88
CA THR A 540 -19.25 -19.02 24.52
C THR A 540 -19.14 -19.90 23.29
N LEU A 541 -18.05 -19.82 22.51
CA LEU A 541 -17.76 -20.71 21.39
C LEU A 541 -17.07 -22.03 21.81
N ALA A 542 -16.95 -22.27 23.12
CA ALA A 542 -16.37 -23.49 23.66
C ALA A 542 -17.35 -24.69 23.61
N LYS A 543 -17.01 -25.69 22.78
CA LYS A 543 -17.61 -27.05 22.74
C LYS A 543 -19.16 -27.07 22.80
N GLY A 544 -19.77 -26.78 21.64
CA GLY A 544 -21.20 -26.92 21.32
C GLY A 544 -21.46 -27.09 19.81
N LYS A 545 -22.73 -27.24 19.41
CA LYS A 545 -23.09 -27.66 18.03
C LYS A 545 -22.81 -26.58 16.99
N ASP A 546 -23.23 -25.33 17.23
CA ASP A 546 -23.02 -24.19 16.33
C ASP A 546 -21.62 -23.55 16.51
N GLU A 547 -20.96 -23.86 17.62
CA GLU A 547 -19.84 -23.12 18.20
C GLU A 547 -18.46 -23.53 17.61
N ASN A 548 -18.29 -24.80 17.21
CA ASN A 548 -17.09 -25.25 16.50
C ASN A 548 -17.12 -24.84 15.01
N THR A 549 -18.28 -24.52 14.44
CA THR A 549 -18.36 -24.05 13.05
C THR A 549 -17.75 -22.67 12.92
N THR A 550 -18.09 -21.73 13.81
CA THR A 550 -17.50 -20.38 13.82
C THR A 550 -15.99 -20.41 14.03
N VAL A 551 -15.48 -21.20 14.99
CA VAL A 551 -14.03 -21.27 15.23
C VAL A 551 -13.28 -21.74 13.99
N VAL A 552 -13.74 -22.81 13.33
CA VAL A 552 -13.10 -23.31 12.11
C VAL A 552 -13.28 -22.35 10.94
N HIS A 553 -14.43 -21.69 10.83
CA HIS A 553 -14.70 -20.65 9.83
C HIS A 553 -13.67 -19.53 9.91
N GLU A 554 -13.44 -18.97 11.11
CA GLU A 554 -12.44 -17.93 11.29
C GLU A 554 -11.03 -18.42 10.98
N VAL A 555 -10.66 -19.66 11.34
CA VAL A 555 -9.36 -20.23 10.97
C VAL A 555 -9.19 -20.35 9.45
N ALA A 556 -10.26 -20.64 8.71
CA ALA A 556 -10.21 -20.75 7.26
C ALA A 556 -9.88 -19.41 6.57
N HIS A 557 -10.20 -18.26 7.20
CA HIS A 557 -9.89 -16.94 6.65
C HIS A 557 -8.38 -16.62 6.58
N TYR A 558 -7.53 -17.40 7.25
CA TYR A 558 -6.08 -17.31 7.00
C TYR A 558 -5.69 -17.77 5.59
N TYR A 559 -6.46 -18.68 4.97
CA TYR A 559 -6.32 -19.03 3.55
C TYR A 559 -7.17 -18.13 2.65
N TRP A 560 -8.41 -17.81 3.02
CA TRP A 560 -9.34 -17.13 2.11
C TRP A 560 -9.81 -15.79 2.66
N ASN A 561 -9.37 -14.70 2.06
CA ASN A 561 -9.68 -13.34 2.51
C ASN A 561 -9.98 -12.40 1.33
N ALA A 562 -10.16 -11.11 1.60
CA ALA A 562 -10.53 -10.12 0.59
C ALA A 562 -9.48 -9.89 -0.49
N ASN A 563 -8.22 -10.23 -0.23
CA ASN A 563 -7.12 -9.99 -1.16
C ASN A 563 -6.97 -11.11 -2.19
N ASN A 564 -7.59 -12.27 -1.99
CA ASN A 564 -7.40 -13.43 -2.87
C ASN A 564 -8.67 -14.13 -3.36
N ALA A 565 -9.85 -13.85 -2.80
CA ALA A 565 -11.08 -14.49 -3.25
C ALA A 565 -12.33 -13.57 -3.21
N PRO A 566 -13.29 -13.78 -4.14
CA PRO A 566 -14.54 -13.04 -4.14
C PRO A 566 -15.40 -13.41 -2.92
N LEU A 567 -16.26 -12.49 -2.49
CA LEU A 567 -17.01 -12.59 -1.23
C LEU A 567 -17.79 -13.92 -1.09
N TRP A 568 -18.54 -14.34 -2.09
CA TRP A 568 -19.31 -15.59 -2.02
C TRP A 568 -18.40 -16.82 -1.84
N PHE A 569 -17.21 -16.80 -2.45
CA PHE A 569 -16.28 -17.91 -2.41
C PHE A 569 -15.57 -17.96 -1.08
N ARG A 570 -15.03 -16.84 -0.58
CA ARG A 570 -14.29 -16.83 0.70
C ARG A 570 -15.19 -17.21 1.89
N GLU A 571 -16.40 -16.65 1.97
CA GLU A 571 -17.34 -16.97 3.06
C GLU A 571 -17.89 -18.40 2.91
N GLY A 572 -18.22 -18.80 1.67
CA GLY A 572 -18.71 -20.14 1.39
C GLY A 572 -17.66 -21.23 1.60
N MET A 573 -16.41 -20.96 1.28
CA MET A 573 -15.29 -21.88 1.46
C MET A 573 -14.93 -22.01 2.95
N ALA A 574 -14.98 -20.92 3.72
CA ALA A 574 -14.81 -20.96 5.16
C ALA A 574 -15.89 -21.83 5.84
N ASP A 575 -17.16 -21.67 5.45
CA ASP A 575 -18.26 -22.53 5.93
C ASP A 575 -18.12 -24.00 5.47
N PHE A 576 -17.69 -24.22 4.22
CA PHE A 576 -17.42 -25.57 3.72
C PHE A 576 -16.30 -26.25 4.53
N LEU A 577 -15.18 -25.56 4.79
CA LEU A 577 -14.08 -26.09 5.60
C LEU A 577 -14.52 -26.37 7.03
N ALA A 578 -15.35 -25.50 7.60
CA ALA A 578 -15.95 -25.72 8.92
C ALA A 578 -16.78 -27.01 8.96
N THR A 579 -17.59 -27.26 7.94
CA THR A 579 -18.35 -28.51 7.81
C THR A 579 -17.44 -29.73 7.57
N TYR A 580 -16.42 -29.59 6.71
CA TYR A 580 -15.45 -30.65 6.44
C TYR A 580 -14.69 -31.10 7.69
N VAL A 581 -14.11 -30.16 8.45
CA VAL A 581 -13.36 -30.46 9.68
C VAL A 581 -14.25 -31.17 10.69
N ARG A 582 -15.51 -30.74 10.82
CA ARG A 582 -16.49 -31.38 11.72
C ARG A 582 -16.82 -32.80 11.29
N ASP A 583 -16.97 -33.05 9.99
CA ASP A 583 -17.22 -34.40 9.46
C ASP A 583 -16.00 -35.30 9.72
N LYS A 584 -14.78 -34.80 9.47
CA LYS A 584 -13.53 -35.51 9.75
C LYS A 584 -13.35 -35.88 11.21
N LEU A 585 -13.71 -34.97 12.11
CA LEU A 585 -13.64 -35.20 13.57
C LEU A 585 -14.85 -36.01 14.10
N GLY A 586 -15.77 -36.44 13.23
CA GLY A 586 -16.94 -37.24 13.60
C GLY A 586 -17.97 -36.48 14.44
N ARG A 587 -18.05 -35.15 14.29
CA ARG A 587 -18.91 -34.25 15.08
C ARG A 587 -20.22 -33.93 14.39
N GLU A 588 -20.19 -33.72 13.07
CA GLU A 588 -21.37 -33.46 12.24
C GLU A 588 -21.04 -33.78 10.78
N THR A 589 -21.90 -34.57 10.14
CA THR A 589 -21.75 -34.90 8.73
C THR A 589 -22.31 -33.82 7.81
N PHE A 590 -21.88 -33.77 6.54
CA PHE A 590 -22.48 -32.89 5.52
C PHE A 590 -24.01 -33.06 5.43
N ALA A 591 -24.52 -34.28 5.55
CA ALA A 591 -25.96 -34.56 5.53
C ALA A 591 -26.69 -33.96 6.76
N GLU A 592 -26.06 -33.99 7.93
CA GLU A 592 -26.59 -33.37 9.14
C GLU A 592 -26.52 -31.85 9.06
N ARG A 593 -25.42 -31.26 8.53
CA ARG A 593 -25.31 -29.82 8.26
C ARG A 593 -26.41 -29.33 7.32
N PHE A 594 -26.71 -30.12 6.28
CA PHE A 594 -27.77 -29.80 5.34
C PHE A 594 -29.16 -29.83 6.01
N ALA A 595 -29.48 -30.90 6.74
CA ALA A 595 -30.83 -31.19 7.20
C ALA A 595 -31.48 -30.05 8.01
N PHE A 596 -32.71 -29.66 7.63
CA PHE A 596 -33.52 -28.67 8.38
C PHE A 596 -33.59 -28.93 9.90
N SER A 597 -33.55 -30.21 10.31
CA SER A 597 -33.57 -30.61 11.72
C SER A 597 -32.38 -30.12 12.54
N SER A 598 -31.30 -29.64 11.90
CA SER A 598 -30.13 -29.09 12.58
C SER A 598 -30.35 -27.69 13.16
N GLY A 599 -31.50 -27.06 12.89
CA GLY A 599 -31.94 -25.88 13.64
C GLY A 599 -31.61 -24.57 12.95
N ALA A 600 -31.12 -23.59 13.72
CA ALA A 600 -30.89 -22.22 13.21
C ALA A 600 -29.73 -22.15 12.20
N THR A 601 -28.77 -23.07 12.30
CA THR A 601 -27.56 -23.18 11.47
C THR A 601 -27.68 -24.17 10.31
N SER A 602 -28.88 -24.69 10.03
CA SER A 602 -29.10 -25.57 8.88
C SER A 602 -28.83 -24.85 7.56
N LEU A 603 -28.03 -25.49 6.70
CA LEU A 603 -27.75 -24.99 5.35
C LEU A 603 -29.02 -24.94 4.49
N GLU A 604 -29.91 -25.94 4.59
CA GLU A 604 -31.21 -25.93 3.91
C GLU A 604 -32.06 -24.71 4.31
N LYS A 605 -32.09 -24.38 5.60
CA LYS A 605 -32.84 -23.23 6.11
C LYS A 605 -32.25 -21.90 5.63
N GLY A 606 -30.91 -21.79 5.60
CA GLY A 606 -30.19 -20.64 5.05
C GLY A 606 -30.53 -20.41 3.57
N ILE A 607 -30.44 -21.46 2.75
CA ILE A 607 -30.81 -21.43 1.33
C ILE A 607 -32.28 -21.02 1.13
N GLN A 608 -33.21 -21.57 1.94
CA GLN A 608 -34.62 -21.16 1.90
C GLN A 608 -34.80 -19.68 2.28
N GLY A 609 -33.99 -19.17 3.21
CA GLY A 609 -33.93 -17.76 3.56
C GLY A 609 -33.53 -16.90 2.36
N CYS A 610 -32.44 -17.23 1.67
CA CYS A 610 -31.99 -16.54 0.47
C CYS A 610 -33.03 -16.55 -0.65
N ASN A 611 -33.65 -17.72 -0.89
CA ASN A 611 -34.73 -17.86 -1.85
C ASN A 611 -35.93 -16.94 -1.54
N SER A 612 -36.25 -16.75 -0.26
CA SER A 612 -37.33 -15.85 0.18
C SER A 612 -37.00 -14.37 -0.01
N LEU A 613 -35.71 -14.02 -0.05
CA LEU A 613 -35.20 -12.68 -0.36
C LEU A 613 -35.06 -12.44 -1.87
N GLY A 614 -35.40 -13.43 -2.71
CA GLY A 614 -35.33 -13.33 -4.16
C GLY A 614 -33.95 -13.64 -4.76
N VAL A 615 -33.01 -14.13 -3.95
CA VAL A 615 -31.67 -14.54 -4.41
C VAL A 615 -31.61 -16.06 -4.43
N LYS A 616 -31.65 -16.62 -5.64
CA LYS A 616 -31.62 -18.08 -5.87
C LYS A 616 -30.28 -18.58 -6.38
N THR A 617 -29.44 -17.70 -6.90
CA THR A 617 -28.17 -18.02 -7.55
C THR A 617 -27.08 -17.08 -7.04
N ILE A 618 -25.83 -17.55 -7.02
CA ILE A 618 -24.68 -16.75 -6.59
C ILE A 618 -24.46 -15.55 -7.52
N LYS A 619 -24.61 -15.73 -8.84
CA LYS A 619 -24.53 -14.65 -9.83
C LYS A 619 -25.49 -13.50 -9.50
N LYS A 620 -26.71 -13.81 -9.05
CA LYS A 620 -27.65 -12.76 -8.63
C LYS A 620 -27.17 -12.03 -7.38
N LEU A 621 -26.48 -12.71 -6.48
CA LEU A 621 -25.86 -12.13 -5.29
C LEU A 621 -24.69 -11.22 -5.68
N VAL A 622 -23.81 -11.68 -6.57
CA VAL A 622 -22.67 -10.92 -7.12
C VAL A 622 -23.15 -9.67 -7.86
N ASP A 623 -24.20 -9.79 -8.68
CA ASP A 623 -24.78 -8.64 -9.39
C ASP A 623 -25.34 -7.59 -8.44
N LEU A 624 -25.96 -8.01 -7.33
CA LEU A 624 -26.46 -7.09 -6.30
C LEU A 624 -25.30 -6.45 -5.52
N LEU A 625 -24.27 -7.21 -5.19
CA LEU A 625 -23.05 -6.67 -4.56
C LEU A 625 -22.38 -5.61 -5.45
N ASN A 626 -22.23 -5.88 -6.75
CA ASN A 626 -21.63 -4.95 -7.71
C ASN A 626 -22.50 -3.70 -7.93
N GLN A 627 -23.82 -3.83 -7.78
CA GLN A 627 -24.76 -2.71 -7.90
C GLN A 627 -24.78 -1.83 -6.64
N ASP A 628 -24.82 -2.44 -5.45
CA ASP A 628 -25.05 -1.75 -4.18
C ASP A 628 -23.73 -1.39 -3.46
N GLY A 629 -22.61 -2.02 -3.83
CA GLY A 629 -21.33 -1.90 -3.15
C GLY A 629 -21.26 -2.69 -1.83
N TYR A 630 -20.04 -2.95 -1.34
CA TYR A 630 -19.81 -3.80 -0.17
C TYR A 630 -20.48 -3.26 1.11
N ALA A 631 -20.41 -1.95 1.37
CA ALA A 631 -20.95 -1.36 2.59
C ALA A 631 -22.46 -1.64 2.72
N ILE A 632 -23.25 -1.34 1.69
CA ILE A 632 -24.69 -1.61 1.66
C ILE A 632 -24.97 -3.10 1.72
N HIS A 633 -24.21 -3.91 0.99
CA HIS A 633 -24.38 -5.36 0.96
C HIS A 633 -24.15 -6.00 2.34
N SER A 634 -23.10 -5.56 3.05
CA SER A 634 -22.68 -6.07 4.36
C SER A 634 -23.70 -5.79 5.47
N GLU A 635 -24.43 -4.68 5.39
CA GLU A 635 -25.50 -4.34 6.32
C GLU A 635 -26.84 -5.03 5.97
N SER A 636 -26.93 -5.62 4.78
CA SER A 636 -28.17 -6.22 4.29
C SER A 636 -28.36 -7.66 4.76
N LYS A 637 -29.61 -8.13 4.69
CA LYS A 637 -29.93 -9.56 4.91
C LYS A 637 -29.35 -10.48 3.83
N LEU A 638 -28.88 -9.92 2.71
CA LEU A 638 -28.29 -10.68 1.61
C LEU A 638 -26.86 -11.12 1.93
N PHE A 639 -26.18 -10.47 2.89
CA PHE A 639 -24.82 -10.81 3.26
C PHE A 639 -24.68 -12.29 3.66
N LEU A 640 -25.63 -12.80 4.43
CA LEU A 640 -25.69 -14.22 4.86
C LEU A 640 -25.82 -15.20 3.68
N CYS A 641 -26.25 -14.75 2.50
CA CYS A 641 -26.36 -15.62 1.34
C CYS A 641 -25.00 -15.96 0.70
N ASN A 642 -23.94 -15.17 0.97
CA ASN A 642 -22.59 -15.50 0.53
C ASN A 642 -22.14 -16.84 1.14
N TYR A 643 -22.37 -16.99 2.45
CA TYR A 643 -22.11 -18.19 3.24
C TYR A 643 -22.91 -19.38 2.70
N TYR A 644 -24.25 -19.30 2.75
CA TYR A 644 -25.09 -20.45 2.47
C TYR A 644 -25.09 -20.89 1.00
N LEU A 645 -25.11 -19.94 0.05
CA LEU A 645 -25.09 -20.32 -1.38
C LEU A 645 -23.70 -20.79 -1.80
N GLY A 646 -22.64 -20.17 -1.28
CA GLY A 646 -21.26 -20.59 -1.51
C GLY A 646 -20.96 -21.97 -0.95
N GLU A 647 -21.25 -22.22 0.34
CA GLU A 647 -21.08 -23.54 0.99
C GLU A 647 -21.86 -24.61 0.21
N TRP A 648 -23.08 -24.30 -0.22
CA TRP A 648 -23.90 -25.24 -0.97
C TRP A 648 -23.31 -25.60 -2.33
N LEU A 649 -22.91 -24.61 -3.14
CA LEU A 649 -22.27 -24.87 -4.42
C LEU A 649 -21.02 -25.73 -4.24
N LEU A 650 -20.14 -25.34 -3.31
CA LEU A 650 -18.89 -26.04 -3.04
C LEU A 650 -19.13 -27.47 -2.55
N THR A 651 -20.11 -27.68 -1.67
CA THR A 651 -20.52 -29.03 -1.23
C THR A 651 -20.98 -29.89 -2.40
N GLN A 652 -21.78 -29.34 -3.32
CA GLN A 652 -22.26 -30.11 -4.47
C GLN A 652 -21.14 -30.43 -5.48
N ILE A 653 -20.16 -29.53 -5.65
CA ILE A 653 -18.98 -29.79 -6.46
C ILE A 653 -18.10 -30.86 -5.78
N TYR A 654 -17.92 -30.79 -4.46
CA TYR A 654 -17.20 -31.79 -3.67
C TYR A 654 -17.82 -33.19 -3.80
N ASP A 655 -19.15 -33.31 -3.70
CA ASP A 655 -19.87 -34.58 -3.92
C ASP A 655 -19.70 -35.12 -5.35
N LEU A 656 -19.61 -34.22 -6.34
CA LEU A 656 -19.53 -34.59 -7.75
C LEU A 656 -18.11 -35.01 -8.20
N LEU A 657 -17.09 -34.28 -7.75
CA LEU A 657 -15.69 -34.52 -8.10
C LEU A 657 -15.04 -35.55 -7.19
N GLY A 658 -15.49 -35.64 -5.94
CA GLY A 658 -14.84 -36.41 -4.89
C GLY A 658 -13.79 -35.60 -4.14
N PRO A 659 -13.36 -36.09 -2.95
CA PRO A 659 -12.55 -35.32 -2.02
C PRO A 659 -11.19 -34.92 -2.57
N ASP A 660 -10.49 -35.86 -3.22
CA ASP A 660 -9.11 -35.64 -3.66
C ASP A 660 -9.05 -34.59 -4.79
N ASP A 661 -9.87 -34.75 -5.84
CA ASP A 661 -9.89 -33.79 -6.96
C ASP A 661 -10.43 -32.41 -6.55
N PHE A 662 -11.37 -32.36 -5.60
CA PHE A 662 -11.85 -31.08 -5.06
C PHE A 662 -10.73 -30.37 -4.28
N ALA A 663 -10.08 -31.06 -3.35
CA ALA A 663 -9.02 -30.49 -2.54
C ALA A 663 -7.83 -30.02 -3.38
N ASP A 664 -7.46 -30.79 -4.41
CA ASP A 664 -6.46 -30.42 -5.42
C ASP A 664 -6.79 -29.07 -6.09
N VAL A 665 -8.06 -28.84 -6.47
CA VAL A 665 -8.49 -27.58 -7.10
C VAL A 665 -8.39 -26.43 -6.12
N ILE A 666 -8.85 -26.63 -4.89
CA ILE A 666 -8.83 -25.58 -3.86
C ILE A 666 -7.38 -25.18 -3.54
N GLY A 667 -6.48 -26.14 -3.35
CA GLY A 667 -5.05 -25.85 -3.13
C GLY A 667 -4.40 -25.15 -4.32
N ALA A 668 -4.75 -25.55 -5.55
CA ALA A 668 -4.26 -24.89 -6.77
C ALA A 668 -4.77 -23.46 -6.91
N LEU A 669 -6.06 -23.20 -6.61
CA LEU A 669 -6.65 -21.87 -6.61
C LEU A 669 -5.96 -20.95 -5.59
N TYR A 670 -5.66 -21.45 -4.39
CA TYR A 670 -4.97 -20.66 -3.37
C TYR A 670 -3.53 -20.31 -3.77
N SER A 671 -2.89 -21.17 -4.56
CA SER A 671 -1.51 -20.98 -5.04
C SER A 671 -1.40 -20.04 -6.26
N THR A 672 -2.46 -19.32 -6.61
CA THR A 672 -2.43 -18.35 -7.71
C THR A 672 -1.99 -16.98 -7.21
N ASP A 673 -1.09 -16.31 -7.94
CA ASP A 673 -0.53 -15.01 -7.56
C ASP A 673 -1.49 -13.81 -7.80
N THR A 674 -2.76 -14.08 -8.11
CA THR A 674 -3.74 -13.07 -8.52
C THR A 674 -5.06 -13.26 -7.79
N LEU A 675 -5.76 -12.16 -7.50
CA LEU A 675 -7.14 -12.19 -6.99
C LEU A 675 -8.02 -13.08 -7.87
N LEU A 676 -8.66 -14.10 -7.28
CA LEU A 676 -9.54 -14.99 -8.01
C LEU A 676 -10.77 -14.26 -8.52
N ASP A 677 -11.13 -14.53 -9.77
CA ASP A 677 -12.44 -14.18 -10.32
C ASP A 677 -13.31 -15.44 -10.53
N ASP A 678 -14.59 -15.21 -10.79
CA ASP A 678 -15.58 -16.28 -10.90
C ASP A 678 -15.32 -17.22 -12.09
N ASN A 679 -14.69 -16.72 -13.16
CA ASN A 679 -14.32 -17.55 -14.32
C ASN A 679 -13.13 -18.45 -14.00
N VAL A 680 -12.12 -17.94 -13.28
CA VAL A 680 -10.97 -18.73 -12.83
C VAL A 680 -11.44 -19.88 -11.95
N ILE A 681 -12.34 -19.62 -10.99
CA ILE A 681 -12.90 -20.65 -10.11
C ILE A 681 -13.66 -21.71 -10.93
N TYR A 682 -14.52 -21.27 -11.86
CA TYR A 682 -15.28 -22.19 -12.71
C TYR A 682 -14.39 -23.08 -13.58
N GLU A 683 -13.42 -22.49 -14.27
CA GLU A 683 -12.53 -23.22 -15.18
C GLU A 683 -11.62 -24.19 -14.42
N ALA A 684 -11.20 -23.85 -13.20
CA ALA A 684 -10.41 -24.75 -12.36
C ALA A 684 -11.19 -26.03 -12.00
N PHE A 685 -12.45 -25.90 -11.55
CA PHE A 685 -13.29 -27.06 -11.28
C PHE A 685 -13.67 -27.82 -12.56
N LEU A 686 -14.00 -27.10 -13.64
CA LEU A 686 -14.30 -27.71 -14.94
C LEU A 686 -13.12 -28.55 -15.44
N GLY A 687 -11.88 -28.09 -15.21
CA GLY A 687 -10.64 -28.77 -15.57
C GLY A 687 -10.47 -30.15 -14.94
N LYS A 688 -11.03 -30.37 -13.74
CA LYS A 688 -11.04 -31.69 -13.07
C LYS A 688 -12.20 -32.60 -13.47
N THR A 689 -13.13 -32.13 -14.31
CA THR A 689 -14.22 -32.98 -14.80
C THR A 689 -13.75 -33.99 -15.85
N THR A 690 -14.31 -35.19 -15.77
CA THR A 690 -14.19 -36.25 -16.78
C THR A 690 -15.28 -36.11 -17.85
N ASP A 691 -15.13 -36.77 -19.00
CA ASP A 691 -16.17 -36.83 -20.04
C ASP A 691 -17.53 -37.31 -19.51
N THR A 692 -17.54 -38.11 -18.44
CA THR A 692 -18.76 -38.67 -17.85
C THR A 692 -19.51 -37.73 -16.91
N ASN A 693 -18.82 -36.82 -16.21
CA ASN A 693 -19.45 -35.90 -15.24
C ASN A 693 -19.41 -34.43 -15.68
N ARG A 694 -18.71 -34.08 -16.78
CA ARG A 694 -18.60 -32.70 -17.29
C ARG A 694 -19.95 -32.04 -17.56
N THR A 695 -20.89 -32.73 -18.21
CA THR A 695 -22.23 -32.17 -18.47
C THR A 695 -22.97 -31.92 -17.16
N GLN A 696 -22.92 -32.88 -16.23
CA GLN A 696 -23.54 -32.75 -14.91
C GLN A 696 -22.94 -31.59 -14.12
N PHE A 697 -21.62 -31.40 -14.17
CA PHE A 697 -20.95 -30.25 -13.54
C PHE A 697 -21.46 -28.93 -14.11
N LYS A 698 -21.54 -28.79 -15.44
CA LYS A 698 -22.03 -27.56 -16.07
C LYS A 698 -23.46 -27.24 -15.68
N GLU A 699 -24.35 -28.23 -15.74
CA GLU A 699 -25.76 -28.09 -15.33
C GLU A 699 -25.87 -27.74 -13.84
N LEU A 700 -25.06 -28.38 -12.98
CA LEU A 700 -25.01 -28.10 -11.55
C LEU A 700 -24.55 -26.66 -11.28
N TYR A 701 -23.42 -26.26 -11.86
CA TYR A 701 -22.83 -24.93 -11.68
C TYR A 701 -23.78 -23.86 -12.18
N GLU A 702 -24.33 -24.00 -13.38
CA GLU A 702 -25.31 -23.05 -13.93
C GLU A 702 -26.57 -22.94 -13.05
N SER A 703 -27.03 -24.05 -12.45
CA SER A 703 -28.24 -24.04 -11.61
C SER A 703 -28.06 -23.34 -10.26
N LEU A 704 -26.85 -23.34 -9.69
CA LEU A 704 -26.56 -22.83 -8.35
C LEU A 704 -25.80 -21.50 -8.40
N TYR A 705 -24.81 -21.39 -9.27
CA TYR A 705 -24.10 -20.15 -9.52
C TYR A 705 -24.91 -19.23 -10.44
N GLY A 706 -25.41 -19.72 -11.57
CA GLY A 706 -26.03 -18.91 -12.63
C GLY A 706 -25.24 -19.00 -13.95
N GLU A 707 -25.74 -18.35 -15.00
CA GLU A 707 -24.98 -18.19 -16.25
C GLU A 707 -23.79 -17.25 -15.98
N LEU A 708 -22.58 -17.74 -16.24
CA LEU A 708 -21.32 -17.00 -16.12
C LEU A 708 -21.15 -15.98 -17.24
#